data_AF-A0A840EVL9-F1
#
_entry.id   AF-A0A840EVL9-F1
#
_cell.length_a   1.000
_cell.length_b   1.000
_cell.length_c   1.000
_cell.angle_alpha   90.00
_cell.angle_beta   90.00
_cell.angle_gamma   90.00
#
_symmetry.space_group_name_H-M   'P 1'
#
loop_
_entity.id
_entity.type
_entity.pdbx_description
1 polymer ?
#
loop_
_entity_poly.entity_id
_entity_poly.type
_entity_poly.pdbx_seq_one_letter_code
_entity_poly.pdbx_strand_id
1 'polypeptide(L)'
;MTPRRLVEKPVDLTGDGIGAESVEPSDRVVLVEEPVDLSGPATRTVEQRPLVEEPVDLGPSSDDAAASSDAVPAAETEQSAPSAVRPGRIRRARALDGLRGVAVLSVVIYHLFGNAMRGGYLGVDIFFVLSGFLITSLLVREYGATGRVSLGGFWTRRARRILPAAVTVLVTATAVAGLIGGDVAVKLKEQFVGSLFFVNNWVQIAQSQSYFADTTPRPFMHYWSLAIEEQFYVVWPLVFLGVMLLARRRPVRGRMLVAAVVATVIGAASAAAMVLLYRPDVDPSRVYFGSDTHVFGLLAGVVLALVITTPAADAADSWPRRIGARTAAVLGATVAPIAFVGLIVMFFVLPDTSPLTYRGGLLVACLLTAILVHNAVREDGPVPRLLSLRGLRWFGERSFSLYLWHWPAFIFARQLIDGGGNETTHSAGWVIGLVAAVVSVVLSELSYRWIETPFRRLGFRGVLRSLGGNARRMAPSAAVAGVLVVAMLAGSALGTSPDKSELEQQLDRLAQMQREANAAPPPAAPPRRGLPAGAEITAVGDSVMLASSAALNRRFPGIYIDAAVSRHYSGAEPVLADLEATGQLREFVVLGLGTNGQAFPGQLTRMIRGLGRGHKVILVVPFGPVDGIPQAAQQLIAYVKRRPNVYLAPWCSIAADHQADLGADGVHPLGPGLRFYADAVEQGLRQAVDGRADPSIRCPL
;
A
#
# COMPACT_ATOMS: atom_id res chain seq x y z
N MET A 1 58.96 -15.36 -10.42
CA MET A 1 60.00 -15.26 -9.37
C MET A 1 59.42 -14.47 -8.20
N THR A 2 59.32 -15.09 -7.03
CA THR A 2 59.16 -14.41 -5.72
C THR A 2 60.50 -13.75 -5.33
N PRO A 3 60.55 -12.67 -4.53
CA PRO A 3 60.24 -12.71 -3.07
C PRO A 3 59.53 -11.41 -2.57
N ARG A 4 59.28 -11.10 -1.28
CA ARG A 4 59.62 -11.70 0.03
C ARG A 4 58.58 -11.28 1.10
N ARG A 5 58.45 -12.04 2.20
CA ARG A 5 57.66 -11.68 3.40
C ARG A 5 58.38 -10.67 4.30
N LEU A 6 57.63 -10.00 5.17
CA LEU A 6 58.09 -9.55 6.49
C LEU A 6 57.28 -10.25 7.60
N VAL A 7 57.88 -10.43 8.77
CA VAL A 7 57.36 -11.22 9.91
C VAL A 7 57.44 -10.41 11.21
N GLU A 8 56.58 -10.80 12.14
CA GLU A 8 56.13 -10.19 13.40
C GLU A 8 57.16 -9.80 14.50
N LYS A 9 56.73 -8.81 15.32
CA LYS A 9 56.74 -8.78 16.83
C LYS A 9 58.08 -8.73 17.61
N PRO A 10 58.05 -8.54 18.95
CA PRO A 10 57.11 -7.83 19.84
C PRO A 10 57.83 -6.86 20.83
N VAL A 11 57.13 -6.31 21.85
CA VAL A 11 57.45 -6.41 23.30
C VAL A 11 56.45 -5.56 24.14
N ASP A 12 56.35 -5.86 25.44
CA ASP A 12 55.16 -5.72 26.29
C ASP A 12 55.38 -4.86 27.57
N LEU A 13 54.30 -4.21 28.02
CA LEU A 13 53.87 -3.97 29.43
C LEU A 13 54.65 -3.16 30.50
N THR A 14 53.86 -2.82 31.53
CA THR A 14 54.15 -2.25 32.89
C THR A 14 54.41 -0.74 33.00
N GLY A 15 53.84 0.00 33.98
CA GLY A 15 52.83 -0.34 35.01
C GLY A 15 52.47 0.90 35.87
N ASP A 16 51.42 0.81 36.71
CA ASP A 16 51.03 1.58 37.92
C ASP A 16 51.19 3.15 37.98
N GLY A 17 50.35 3.94 38.65
CA GLY A 17 49.12 3.72 39.42
C GLY A 17 48.71 4.97 40.26
N ILE A 18 47.42 5.07 40.64
CA ILE A 18 46.81 5.76 41.81
C ILE A 18 47.19 7.24 42.14
N GLY A 19 46.19 8.14 42.25
CA GLY A 19 46.29 9.44 42.95
C GLY A 19 45.08 10.37 42.71
N ALA A 20 44.62 11.13 43.72
CA ALA A 20 43.35 11.89 43.69
C ALA A 20 43.47 13.32 44.29
N GLU A 21 42.35 14.07 44.29
CA GLU A 21 42.12 15.39 44.94
C GLU A 21 42.85 16.61 44.32
N SER A 22 42.37 17.87 44.34
CA SER A 22 41.04 18.49 44.60
C SER A 22 41.10 20.00 44.19
N VAL A 23 40.07 20.80 44.55
CA VAL A 23 40.01 22.30 44.61
C VAL A 23 39.26 23.06 43.48
N GLU A 24 38.34 23.93 43.96
CA GLU A 24 37.36 24.86 43.33
C GLU A 24 37.90 26.34 43.34
N PRO A 25 37.14 27.44 43.09
CA PRO A 25 35.96 27.74 42.24
C PRO A 25 36.09 29.11 41.47
N SER A 26 34.94 29.71 41.07
CA SER A 26 34.68 31.07 40.49
C SER A 26 34.73 31.18 38.95
N ASP A 27 33.84 31.90 38.25
CA ASP A 27 32.85 32.90 38.68
C ASP A 27 31.46 32.85 38.01
N ARG A 28 30.54 33.54 38.68
CA ARG A 28 29.14 33.94 38.40
C ARG A 28 28.95 34.63 37.03
N VAL A 29 27.75 34.80 36.43
CA VAL A 29 26.52 35.47 36.94
C VAL A 29 25.23 35.05 36.17
N VAL A 30 24.20 34.60 36.92
CA VAL A 30 22.74 34.97 36.91
C VAL A 30 22.12 35.36 35.53
N LEU A 31 21.16 34.63 34.92
CA LEU A 31 19.70 34.46 35.24
C LEU A 31 18.92 35.82 35.27
N VAL A 32 17.61 36.00 35.02
CA VAL A 32 16.50 35.28 34.34
C VAL A 32 15.34 36.30 34.15
N GLU A 33 14.25 35.91 33.47
CA GLU A 33 12.86 36.38 33.63
C GLU A 33 12.20 37.39 32.67
N GLU A 34 10.90 37.13 32.51
CA GLU A 34 9.85 37.68 31.65
C GLU A 34 9.19 38.92 32.32
N PRO A 35 8.33 39.75 31.66
CA PRO A 35 6.94 39.32 31.36
C PRO A 35 6.22 39.99 30.16
N VAL A 36 4.97 39.55 29.97
CA VAL A 36 3.95 40.01 29.00
C VAL A 36 3.06 41.11 29.60
N ASP A 37 2.69 42.16 28.85
CA ASP A 37 1.29 42.68 28.82
C ASP A 37 0.93 43.59 27.59
N LEU A 38 -0.37 43.91 27.49
CA LEU A 38 -1.18 44.46 26.39
C LEU A 38 -1.02 45.96 26.05
N SER A 39 -1.18 46.33 24.76
CA SER A 39 -2.10 47.38 24.22
C SER A 39 -1.80 47.76 22.75
N GLY A 40 -2.79 48.29 22.01
CA GLY A 40 -2.66 48.86 20.64
C GLY A 40 -2.98 50.37 20.61
N PRO A 41 -3.34 51.01 19.46
CA PRO A 41 -3.52 50.49 18.09
C PRO A 41 -2.98 51.40 16.94
N ALA A 42 -3.19 50.98 15.67
CA ALA A 42 -3.35 51.76 14.41
C ALA A 42 -2.28 52.81 14.00
N THR A 43 -1.70 52.73 12.78
CA THR A 43 -2.36 53.17 11.53
C THR A 43 -1.58 52.74 10.28
N ARG A 44 -2.26 52.68 9.11
CA ARG A 44 -1.64 52.49 7.78
C ARG A 44 -1.82 53.74 6.93
N THR A 45 -0.74 54.23 6.32
CA THR A 45 -0.78 55.28 5.29
C THR A 45 -1.29 54.72 3.95
N VAL A 46 -2.10 55.52 3.26
CA VAL A 46 -2.60 55.28 1.90
C VAL A 46 -2.18 56.48 1.05
N GLU A 47 -1.65 56.22 -0.14
CA GLU A 47 -1.15 57.24 -1.06
C GLU A 47 -2.25 57.65 -2.06
N GLN A 48 -2.53 58.95 -2.18
CA GLN A 48 -3.50 59.53 -3.12
C GLN A 48 -2.77 60.30 -4.23
N ARG A 49 -3.35 60.35 -5.44
CA ARG A 49 -2.93 61.24 -6.54
C ARG A 49 -3.97 62.37 -6.74
N PRO A 50 -3.53 63.61 -7.06
CA PRO A 50 -4.42 64.77 -7.18
C PRO A 50 -4.97 65.03 -8.59
N LEU A 51 -5.96 65.93 -8.65
CA LEU A 51 -6.59 66.53 -9.84
C LEU A 51 -5.89 67.86 -10.23
N VAL A 52 -5.93 68.25 -11.52
CA VAL A 52 -5.64 69.61 -12.02
C VAL A 52 -6.57 69.91 -13.23
N GLU A 53 -6.88 71.19 -13.44
CA GLU A 53 -7.96 71.75 -14.27
C GLU A 53 -7.58 72.06 -15.76
N GLU A 54 -8.59 72.44 -16.56
CA GLU A 54 -8.48 72.92 -17.96
C GLU A 54 -7.90 74.35 -18.09
N PRO A 55 -7.61 74.80 -19.32
CA PRO A 55 -8.36 75.97 -19.82
C PRO A 55 -8.80 75.94 -21.30
N VAL A 56 -9.71 76.84 -21.64
CA VAL A 56 -10.35 77.07 -22.96
C VAL A 56 -9.71 78.28 -23.68
N ASP A 57 -9.63 78.27 -25.02
CA ASP A 57 -9.55 79.51 -25.85
C ASP A 57 -10.12 79.32 -27.28
N LEU A 58 -10.23 80.43 -28.03
CA LEU A 58 -11.21 80.72 -29.10
C LEU A 58 -10.71 80.49 -30.57
N GLY A 59 -11.63 80.54 -31.56
CA GLY A 59 -11.37 80.37 -33.01
C GLY A 59 -10.86 81.64 -33.74
N PRO A 60 -11.14 81.90 -35.05
CA PRO A 60 -12.07 81.22 -36.00
C PRO A 60 -11.56 81.06 -37.48
N SER A 61 -12.44 80.54 -38.39
CA SER A 61 -12.41 80.62 -39.90
C SER A 61 -11.19 80.00 -40.63
N SER A 62 -11.23 79.47 -41.87
CA SER A 62 -12.21 79.29 -42.95
C SER A 62 -11.63 78.29 -43.99
N ASP A 63 -12.30 77.65 -44.97
CA ASP A 63 -13.73 77.38 -45.31
C ASP A 63 -13.76 76.21 -46.37
N ASP A 64 -14.82 76.08 -47.18
CA ASP A 64 -14.98 75.28 -48.42
C ASP A 64 -14.96 73.72 -48.39
N ALA A 65 -16.12 73.19 -47.98
CA ALA A 65 -17.06 72.42 -48.81
C ALA A 65 -16.63 71.11 -49.54
N ALA A 66 -17.25 69.98 -49.13
CA ALA A 66 -18.27 69.27 -49.94
C ALA A 66 -19.01 68.13 -49.19
N ALA A 67 -20.31 67.96 -49.51
CA ALA A 67 -21.14 66.74 -49.35
C ALA A 67 -21.62 66.26 -47.95
N SER A 68 -22.61 66.97 -47.41
CA SER A 68 -23.92 66.47 -46.91
C SER A 68 -24.06 65.27 -45.94
N SER A 69 -24.49 65.63 -44.71
CA SER A 69 -25.52 65.00 -43.86
C SER A 69 -25.36 63.58 -43.31
N ASP A 70 -24.86 63.52 -42.08
CA ASP A 70 -25.60 63.07 -40.88
C ASP A 70 -26.47 61.80 -40.96
N ALA A 71 -25.86 60.68 -40.52
CA ALA A 71 -26.55 59.74 -39.65
C ALA A 71 -25.57 59.22 -38.60
N VAL A 72 -25.73 59.64 -37.35
CA VAL A 72 -24.96 59.11 -36.20
C VAL A 72 -25.26 57.60 -36.08
N PRO A 73 -24.25 56.71 -36.21
CA PRO A 73 -24.46 55.31 -35.87
C PRO A 73 -24.71 55.23 -34.37
N ALA A 74 -25.90 54.78 -34.00
CA ALA A 74 -26.23 54.50 -32.61
C ALA A 74 -25.17 53.59 -32.00
N ALA A 75 -24.90 53.75 -30.70
CA ALA A 75 -24.06 52.82 -29.97
C ALA A 75 -24.61 51.40 -30.17
N GLU A 76 -23.93 50.60 -30.98
CA GLU A 76 -24.19 49.18 -31.08
C GLU A 76 -23.93 48.61 -29.69
N THR A 77 -25.03 48.33 -29.01
CA THR A 77 -25.04 47.28 -28.02
C THR A 77 -24.55 46.05 -28.75
N GLU A 78 -23.28 45.69 -28.53
CA GLU A 78 -22.83 44.32 -28.74
C GLU A 78 -23.80 43.45 -27.94
N GLN A 79 -24.82 42.94 -28.63
CA GLN A 79 -25.59 41.80 -28.16
C GLN A 79 -24.57 40.68 -28.08
N SER A 80 -23.97 40.53 -26.90
CA SER A 80 -23.01 39.49 -26.60
C SER A 80 -23.65 38.18 -27.01
N ALA A 81 -23.23 37.64 -28.15
CA ALA A 81 -23.82 36.44 -28.71
C ALA A 81 -23.81 35.38 -27.59
N PRO A 82 -24.96 34.80 -27.22
CA PRO A 82 -25.09 34.04 -25.99
C PRO A 82 -24.02 32.96 -25.96
N SER A 83 -23.06 33.11 -25.03
CA SER A 83 -21.77 32.41 -25.16
C SER A 83 -22.03 30.92 -25.27
N ALA A 84 -21.72 30.32 -26.42
CA ALA A 84 -22.10 28.95 -26.71
C ALA A 84 -21.58 28.03 -25.60
N VAL A 85 -22.50 27.52 -24.78
CA VAL A 85 -22.18 26.75 -23.56
C VAL A 85 -21.38 25.53 -23.99
N ARG A 86 -20.06 25.54 -23.71
CA ARG A 86 -19.16 24.49 -24.20
C ARG A 86 -19.64 23.13 -23.65
N PRO A 87 -20.00 22.18 -24.53
CA PRO A 87 -20.64 20.94 -24.12
C PRO A 87 -19.77 20.13 -23.15
N GLY A 88 -20.40 19.50 -22.16
CA GLY A 88 -19.74 18.51 -21.30
C GLY A 88 -18.92 19.03 -20.10
N ARG A 89 -18.86 20.35 -19.83
CA ARG A 89 -18.14 20.86 -18.63
C ARG A 89 -18.83 20.48 -17.32
N ILE A 90 -17.99 20.21 -16.31
CA ILE A 90 -18.35 19.97 -14.90
C ILE A 90 -17.82 21.11 -14.02
N ARG A 91 -18.60 21.55 -13.02
CA ARG A 91 -18.16 22.50 -11.99
C ARG A 91 -17.02 21.92 -11.14
N ARG A 92 -15.95 22.69 -10.89
CA ARG A 92 -14.91 22.28 -9.92
C ARG A 92 -15.44 22.49 -8.50
N ALA A 93 -15.58 21.41 -7.73
CA ALA A 93 -15.90 21.45 -6.30
C ALA A 93 -14.61 21.32 -5.47
N ARG A 94 -14.34 22.30 -4.59
CA ARG A 94 -13.05 22.40 -3.88
C ARG A 94 -12.86 21.30 -2.84
N ALA A 95 -13.95 20.86 -2.22
CA ALA A 95 -13.97 19.81 -1.21
C ALA A 95 -13.62 18.42 -1.79
N LEU A 96 -13.79 18.17 -3.09
CA LEU A 96 -13.36 16.90 -3.71
C LEU A 96 -11.84 16.78 -3.79
N ASP A 97 -11.13 17.88 -4.06
CA ASP A 97 -9.67 17.89 -3.94
C ASP A 97 -9.27 17.65 -2.47
N GLY A 98 -9.98 18.27 -1.51
CA GLY A 98 -9.79 17.98 -0.08
C GLY A 98 -9.92 16.52 0.31
N LEU A 99 -10.97 15.84 -0.17
CA LEU A 99 -11.23 14.44 0.12
C LEU A 99 -10.16 13.51 -0.49
N ARG A 100 -9.61 13.86 -1.67
CA ARG A 100 -8.42 13.20 -2.23
C ARG A 100 -7.16 13.41 -1.37
N GLY A 101 -7.08 14.56 -0.68
CA GLY A 101 -6.02 14.85 0.29
C GLY A 101 -6.10 13.93 1.51
N VAL A 102 -7.29 13.78 2.10
CA VAL A 102 -7.55 12.83 3.20
C VAL A 102 -7.18 11.40 2.77
N ALA A 103 -7.65 10.98 1.59
CA ALA A 103 -7.42 9.65 1.05
C ALA A 103 -5.94 9.30 0.81
N VAL A 104 -5.14 10.21 0.23
CA VAL A 104 -3.70 9.92 0.05
C VAL A 104 -2.95 9.96 1.37
N LEU A 105 -3.32 10.87 2.29
CA LEU A 105 -2.67 10.95 3.58
C LEU A 105 -2.93 9.70 4.44
N SER A 106 -4.15 9.16 4.45
CA SER A 106 -4.43 7.93 5.22
C SER A 106 -3.65 6.73 4.69
N VAL A 107 -3.56 6.59 3.36
CA VAL A 107 -2.76 5.54 2.70
C VAL A 107 -1.27 5.69 3.00
N VAL A 108 -0.73 6.92 2.90
CA VAL A 108 0.69 7.17 3.17
C VAL A 108 1.01 6.92 4.64
N ILE A 109 0.16 7.33 5.59
CA ILE A 109 0.39 7.11 7.02
C ILE A 109 0.37 5.61 7.37
N TYR A 110 -0.59 4.86 6.81
CA TYR A 110 -0.70 3.41 6.99
C TYR A 110 0.57 2.67 6.53
N HIS A 111 1.08 2.96 5.33
CA HIS A 111 2.27 2.28 4.82
C HIS A 111 3.58 2.71 5.50
N LEU A 112 3.72 3.99 5.90
CA LEU A 112 5.00 4.51 6.42
C LEU A 112 5.14 4.42 7.95
N PHE A 113 4.03 4.28 8.69
CA PHE A 113 4.01 4.29 10.16
C PHE A 113 3.15 3.16 10.77
N GLY A 114 2.79 2.16 9.97
CA GLY A 114 2.11 0.93 10.38
C GLY A 114 0.88 1.17 11.27
N ASN A 115 0.99 0.72 12.53
CA ASN A 115 -0.10 0.78 13.52
C ASN A 115 -0.65 2.21 13.81
N ALA A 116 0.03 3.27 13.39
CA ALA A 116 -0.43 4.65 13.58
C ALA A 116 -1.82 4.94 12.96
N MET A 117 -2.18 4.26 11.87
CA MET A 117 -3.49 4.37 11.24
C MET A 117 -3.90 3.05 10.59
N ARG A 118 -4.28 2.08 11.44
CA ARG A 118 -4.55 0.67 11.07
C ARG A 118 -5.57 0.49 9.92
N GLY A 119 -6.51 1.42 9.78
CA GLY A 119 -7.52 1.47 8.72
C GLY A 119 -7.20 2.42 7.57
N GLY A 120 -5.98 2.97 7.48
CA GLY A 120 -5.63 4.00 6.50
C GLY A 120 -5.65 3.51 5.04
N TYR A 121 -5.55 2.20 4.82
CA TYR A 121 -5.76 1.53 3.53
C TYR A 121 -7.13 1.85 2.90
N LEU A 122 -8.14 2.15 3.71
CA LEU A 122 -9.48 2.60 3.27
C LEU A 122 -9.45 3.90 2.45
N GLY A 123 -8.33 4.62 2.42
CA GLY A 123 -8.14 5.74 1.49
C GLY A 123 -8.16 5.31 0.02
N VAL A 124 -7.85 4.06 -0.31
CA VAL A 124 -8.00 3.51 -1.68
C VAL A 124 -9.48 3.45 -2.08
N ASP A 125 -10.35 2.98 -1.20
CA ASP A 125 -11.81 3.00 -1.41
C ASP A 125 -12.35 4.42 -1.64
N ILE A 126 -11.77 5.42 -0.97
CA ILE A 126 -12.13 6.82 -1.19
C ILE A 126 -11.79 7.25 -2.63
N PHE A 127 -10.62 6.86 -3.14
CA PHE A 127 -10.26 7.10 -4.54
C PHE A 127 -11.20 6.37 -5.49
N PHE A 128 -11.52 5.10 -5.26
CA PHE A 128 -12.46 4.34 -6.07
C PHE A 128 -13.82 5.03 -6.20
N VAL A 129 -14.45 5.43 -5.09
CA VAL A 129 -15.74 6.15 -5.11
C VAL A 129 -15.62 7.49 -5.86
N LEU A 130 -14.56 8.26 -5.64
CA LEU A 130 -14.31 9.52 -6.34
C LEU A 130 -14.09 9.33 -7.85
N SER A 131 -13.36 8.30 -8.25
CA SER A 131 -13.03 7.97 -9.63
C SER A 131 -14.28 7.53 -10.39
N GLY A 132 -15.07 6.61 -9.82
CA GLY A 132 -16.36 6.19 -10.37
C GLY A 132 -17.33 7.37 -10.54
N PHE A 133 -17.38 8.26 -9.55
CA PHE A 133 -18.22 9.46 -9.57
C PHE A 133 -17.80 10.47 -10.67
N LEU A 134 -16.52 10.84 -10.70
CA LEU A 134 -16.00 11.87 -11.61
C LEU A 134 -15.99 11.40 -13.07
N ILE A 135 -15.66 10.13 -13.32
CA ILE A 135 -15.73 9.52 -14.66
C ILE A 135 -17.16 9.56 -15.17
N THR A 136 -18.11 9.08 -14.37
CA THR A 136 -19.49 8.93 -14.80
C THR A 136 -20.18 10.28 -14.96
N SER A 137 -19.88 11.26 -14.10
CA SER A 137 -20.37 12.63 -14.28
C SER A 137 -19.92 13.22 -15.62
N LEU A 138 -18.70 12.90 -16.10
CA LEU A 138 -18.21 13.35 -17.42
C LEU A 138 -18.97 12.66 -18.55
N LEU A 139 -19.16 11.34 -18.47
CA LEU A 139 -19.92 10.57 -19.47
C LEU A 139 -21.37 11.06 -19.57
N VAL A 140 -22.04 11.32 -18.43
CA VAL A 140 -23.41 11.85 -18.38
C VAL A 140 -23.51 13.23 -19.02
N ARG A 141 -22.56 14.13 -18.76
CA ARG A 141 -22.54 15.48 -19.34
C ARG A 141 -22.18 15.50 -20.83
N GLU A 142 -21.24 14.66 -21.26
CA GLU A 142 -20.85 14.53 -22.68
C GLU A 142 -21.99 13.91 -23.51
N TYR A 143 -22.59 12.82 -23.02
CA TYR A 143 -23.74 12.16 -23.64
C TYR A 143 -24.99 13.05 -23.65
N GLY A 144 -25.27 13.74 -22.53
CA GLY A 144 -26.39 14.67 -22.43
C GLY A 144 -26.31 15.84 -23.40
N ALA A 145 -25.10 16.32 -23.70
CA ALA A 145 -24.87 17.44 -24.61
C ALA A 145 -24.75 17.07 -26.09
N THR A 146 -24.41 15.82 -26.43
CA THR A 146 -24.10 15.42 -27.83
C THR A 146 -24.83 14.17 -28.32
N GLY A 147 -25.57 13.48 -27.44
CA GLY A 147 -26.17 12.17 -27.72
C GLY A 147 -25.16 11.03 -27.92
N ARG A 148 -23.86 11.29 -27.75
CA ARG A 148 -22.74 10.37 -28.02
C ARG A 148 -21.64 10.52 -26.95
N VAL A 149 -20.64 9.65 -26.95
CA VAL A 149 -19.41 9.81 -26.15
C VAL A 149 -18.21 9.56 -27.07
N SER A 150 -17.24 10.47 -27.05
CA SER A 150 -15.97 10.31 -27.75
C SER A 150 -15.03 9.45 -26.92
N LEU A 151 -15.13 8.11 -27.05
CA LEU A 151 -14.28 7.16 -26.32
C LEU A 151 -12.78 7.45 -26.54
N GLY A 152 -12.35 7.64 -27.78
CA GLY A 152 -10.96 8.01 -28.09
C GLY A 152 -10.54 9.34 -27.46
N GLY A 153 -11.43 10.34 -27.42
CA GLY A 153 -11.17 11.60 -26.74
C GLY A 153 -11.09 11.46 -25.21
N PHE A 154 -11.97 10.64 -24.63
CA PHE A 154 -12.00 10.30 -23.21
C PHE A 154 -10.72 9.56 -22.77
N TRP A 155 -10.37 8.47 -23.45
CA TRP A 155 -9.16 7.70 -23.16
C TRP A 155 -7.90 8.53 -23.40
N THR A 156 -7.85 9.37 -24.45
CA THR A 156 -6.73 10.31 -24.65
C THR A 156 -6.56 11.29 -23.47
N ARG A 157 -7.66 11.79 -22.89
CA ARG A 157 -7.62 12.67 -21.70
C ARG A 157 -7.14 11.92 -20.45
N ARG A 158 -7.49 10.64 -20.29
CA ARG A 158 -7.04 9.79 -19.18
C ARG A 158 -5.57 9.41 -19.32
N ALA A 159 -5.17 8.90 -20.48
CA ALA A 159 -3.79 8.59 -20.83
C ALA A 159 -2.84 9.77 -20.55
N ARG A 160 -3.20 11.00 -20.95
CA ARG A 160 -2.40 12.23 -20.68
C ARG A 160 -2.25 12.58 -19.19
N ARG A 161 -3.15 12.11 -18.34
CA ARG A 161 -3.13 12.38 -16.89
C ARG A 161 -2.37 11.30 -16.12
N ILE A 162 -2.36 10.07 -16.63
CA ILE A 162 -1.99 8.88 -15.85
C ILE A 162 -0.68 8.27 -16.34
N LEU A 163 -0.58 7.91 -17.62
CA LEU A 163 0.60 7.22 -18.17
C LEU A 163 1.93 7.97 -17.93
N PRO A 164 2.05 9.30 -18.12
CA PRO A 164 3.35 9.98 -18.00
C PRO A 164 3.98 9.82 -16.61
N ALA A 165 3.22 10.07 -15.53
CA ALA A 165 3.75 9.92 -14.18
C ALA A 165 3.89 8.43 -13.81
N ALA A 166 2.88 7.60 -14.10
CA ALA A 166 2.91 6.16 -13.78
C ALA A 166 4.12 5.45 -14.43
N VAL A 167 4.39 5.70 -15.72
CA VAL A 167 5.53 5.11 -16.43
C VAL A 167 6.85 5.71 -15.96
N THR A 168 6.90 7.00 -15.62
CA THR A 168 8.13 7.61 -15.05
C THR A 168 8.49 6.94 -13.73
N VAL A 169 7.56 6.86 -12.78
CA VAL A 169 7.82 6.21 -11.48
C VAL A 169 8.20 4.75 -11.68
N LEU A 170 7.47 4.03 -12.55
CA LEU A 170 7.75 2.63 -12.87
C LEU A 170 9.20 2.45 -13.38
N VAL A 171 9.59 3.16 -14.44
CA VAL A 171 10.95 3.03 -15.03
C VAL A 171 12.04 3.53 -14.07
N THR A 172 11.82 4.65 -13.36
CA THR A 172 12.82 5.17 -12.42
C THR A 172 13.00 4.25 -11.20
N ALA A 173 11.92 3.75 -10.62
CA ALA A 173 12.01 2.80 -9.51
C ALA A 173 12.59 1.45 -9.93
N THR A 174 12.35 0.98 -11.17
CA THR A 174 13.02 -0.23 -11.69
C THR A 174 14.53 -0.03 -11.84
N ALA A 175 14.97 1.13 -12.33
CA ALA A 175 16.39 1.47 -12.38
C ALA A 175 17.02 1.52 -10.97
N VAL A 176 16.34 2.16 -10.01
CA VAL A 176 16.81 2.22 -8.61
C VAL A 176 16.84 0.83 -7.96
N ALA A 177 15.80 0.01 -8.12
CA ALA A 177 15.75 -1.35 -7.61
C ALA A 177 16.89 -2.23 -8.18
N GLY A 178 17.21 -2.09 -9.47
CA GLY A 178 18.36 -2.78 -10.08
C GLY A 178 19.73 -2.28 -9.62
N LEU A 179 19.86 -0.99 -9.28
CA LEU A 179 21.08 -0.43 -8.69
C LEU A 179 21.29 -0.86 -7.22
N ILE A 180 20.19 -1.05 -6.47
CA ILE A 180 20.22 -1.58 -5.10
C ILE A 180 20.51 -3.10 -5.12
N GLY A 181 19.89 -3.83 -6.04
CA GLY A 181 20.05 -5.28 -6.16
C GLY A 181 19.34 -6.06 -5.04
N GLY A 182 19.79 -7.29 -4.82
CA GLY A 182 19.24 -8.19 -3.78
C GLY A 182 17.75 -8.48 -3.95
N ASP A 183 17.06 -8.70 -2.83
CA ASP A 183 15.66 -9.13 -2.83
C ASP A 183 14.68 -8.06 -3.36
N VAL A 184 15.05 -6.78 -3.34
CA VAL A 184 14.30 -5.68 -3.98
C VAL A 184 14.20 -5.87 -5.50
N ALA A 185 15.15 -6.60 -6.10
CA ALA A 185 15.18 -6.89 -7.52
C ALA A 185 14.40 -8.16 -7.93
N VAL A 186 13.84 -8.92 -6.98
CA VAL A 186 13.18 -10.21 -7.25
C VAL A 186 11.87 -10.03 -8.02
N LYS A 187 11.69 -10.82 -9.09
CA LYS A 187 10.49 -10.81 -9.97
C LYS A 187 10.14 -9.40 -10.48
N LEU A 188 11.13 -8.51 -10.64
CA LEU A 188 10.92 -7.13 -11.14
C LEU A 188 10.27 -7.13 -12.52
N LYS A 189 10.59 -8.11 -13.36
CA LYS A 189 10.02 -8.26 -14.71
C LYS A 189 8.51 -8.44 -14.67
N GLU A 190 8.02 -9.35 -13.83
CA GLU A 190 6.60 -9.66 -13.68
C GLU A 190 5.85 -8.49 -13.04
N GLN A 191 6.44 -7.88 -11.99
CA GLN A 191 5.92 -6.66 -11.37
C GLN A 191 5.82 -5.49 -12.38
N PHE A 192 6.86 -5.30 -13.20
CA PHE A 192 6.93 -4.21 -14.19
C PHE A 192 5.92 -4.40 -15.31
N VAL A 193 5.87 -5.59 -15.92
CA VAL A 193 4.92 -5.92 -16.99
C VAL A 193 3.48 -5.84 -16.47
N GLY A 194 3.21 -6.40 -15.28
CA GLY A 194 1.90 -6.30 -14.63
C GLY A 194 1.47 -4.86 -14.39
N SER A 195 2.38 -4.00 -13.93
CA SER A 195 2.13 -2.58 -13.68
C SER A 195 1.97 -1.76 -14.95
N LEU A 196 2.79 -2.01 -15.98
CA LEU A 196 2.76 -1.32 -17.27
C LEU A 196 1.45 -1.55 -18.03
N PHE A 197 0.92 -2.77 -17.98
CA PHE A 197 -0.33 -3.15 -18.64
C PHE A 197 -1.57 -3.06 -17.73
N PHE A 198 -1.43 -2.51 -16.51
CA PHE A 198 -2.54 -2.36 -15.55
C PHE A 198 -3.27 -3.67 -15.23
N VAL A 199 -2.49 -4.75 -15.03
CA VAL A 199 -2.94 -6.08 -14.58
C VAL A 199 -2.18 -6.56 -13.34
N ASN A 200 -1.44 -5.67 -12.67
CA ASN A 200 -0.61 -5.97 -11.50
C ASN A 200 -1.39 -6.67 -10.37
N ASN A 201 -2.67 -6.32 -10.19
CA ASN A 201 -3.54 -6.97 -9.22
C ASN A 201 -3.72 -8.47 -9.52
N TRP A 202 -3.88 -8.85 -10.79
CA TRP A 202 -3.98 -10.25 -11.21
C TRP A 202 -2.63 -10.97 -11.20
N VAL A 203 -1.52 -10.28 -11.49
CA VAL A 203 -0.16 -10.85 -11.34
C VAL A 203 0.11 -11.22 -9.89
N GLN A 204 -0.19 -10.33 -8.94
CA GLN A 204 -0.02 -10.62 -7.51
C GLN A 204 -0.93 -11.76 -7.03
N ILE A 205 -2.20 -11.81 -7.48
CA ILE A 205 -3.10 -12.96 -7.22
C ILE A 205 -2.50 -14.27 -7.75
N ALA A 206 -2.04 -14.29 -9.00
CA ALA A 206 -1.52 -15.49 -9.65
C ALA A 206 -0.22 -16.01 -9.02
N GLN A 207 0.57 -15.10 -8.44
CA GLN A 207 1.80 -15.42 -7.71
C GLN A 207 1.56 -15.67 -6.20
N SER A 208 0.30 -15.76 -5.75
CA SER A 208 -0.09 -15.93 -4.34
C SER A 208 0.59 -14.92 -3.40
N GLN A 209 0.82 -13.70 -3.87
CA GLN A 209 1.47 -12.65 -3.11
C GLN A 209 0.51 -12.03 -2.09
N SER A 210 0.85 -12.13 -0.81
CA SER A 210 0.15 -11.39 0.24
C SER A 210 0.41 -9.89 0.12
N TYR A 211 -0.63 -9.08 0.21
CA TYR A 211 -0.56 -7.62 0.29
C TYR A 211 -0.10 -7.14 1.68
N PHE A 212 -0.47 -7.89 2.73
CA PHE A 212 -0.31 -7.46 4.12
C PHE A 212 0.95 -8.04 4.79
N ALA A 213 1.58 -9.07 4.21
CA ALA A 213 2.83 -9.63 4.70
C ALA A 213 4.06 -8.87 4.17
N ASP A 214 4.93 -8.42 5.08
CA ASP A 214 6.17 -7.67 4.79
C ASP A 214 7.39 -8.59 4.53
N THR A 215 7.17 -9.78 3.98
CA THR A 215 8.19 -10.84 3.87
C THR A 215 9.09 -10.73 2.64
N THR A 216 8.82 -9.82 1.70
CA THR A 216 9.68 -9.57 0.53
C THR A 216 9.46 -8.14 0.00
N PRO A 217 10.51 -7.32 -0.16
CA PRO A 217 10.40 -5.96 -0.69
C PRO A 217 9.85 -5.93 -2.12
N ARG A 218 8.73 -5.25 -2.34
CA ARG A 218 8.03 -5.24 -3.64
C ARG A 218 7.71 -3.81 -4.08
N PRO A 219 8.60 -3.13 -4.82
CA PRO A 219 8.48 -1.70 -5.15
C PRO A 219 7.19 -1.29 -5.88
N PHE A 220 6.48 -2.23 -6.50
CA PHE A 220 5.29 -1.96 -7.31
C PHE A 220 3.99 -2.57 -6.76
N MET A 221 3.98 -3.08 -5.52
CA MET A 221 2.80 -3.69 -4.92
C MET A 221 1.55 -2.81 -5.07
N HIS A 222 1.64 -1.52 -4.70
CA HIS A 222 0.56 -0.52 -4.71
C HIS A 222 -0.07 -0.25 -6.09
N TYR A 223 0.57 -0.62 -7.21
CA TYR A 223 -0.04 -0.49 -8.55
C TYR A 223 -1.28 -1.37 -8.73
N TRP A 224 -1.58 -2.29 -7.79
CA TRP A 224 -2.81 -3.10 -7.82
C TRP A 224 -4.09 -2.24 -7.90
N SER A 225 -4.16 -1.14 -7.16
CA SER A 225 -5.37 -0.30 -7.11
C SER A 225 -5.55 0.50 -8.39
N LEU A 226 -4.45 1.03 -8.92
CA LEU A 226 -4.38 1.74 -10.19
C LEU A 226 -4.73 0.80 -11.36
N ALA A 227 -4.35 -0.48 -11.28
CA ALA A 227 -4.77 -1.49 -12.24
C ALA A 227 -6.30 -1.65 -12.29
N ILE A 228 -6.97 -1.72 -11.13
CA ILE A 228 -8.44 -1.78 -11.04
C ILE A 228 -9.08 -0.48 -11.59
N GLU A 229 -8.52 0.69 -11.29
CA GLU A 229 -9.02 1.96 -11.84
C GLU A 229 -8.94 2.02 -13.38
N GLU A 230 -7.80 1.66 -13.98
CA GLU A 230 -7.63 1.69 -15.44
C GLU A 230 -8.51 0.64 -16.14
N GLN A 231 -8.64 -0.56 -15.56
CA GLN A 231 -9.59 -1.58 -16.03
C GLN A 231 -11.02 -1.01 -16.05
N PHE A 232 -11.43 -0.31 -14.98
CA PHE A 232 -12.71 0.38 -14.92
C PHE A 232 -12.82 1.53 -15.96
N TYR A 233 -11.76 2.31 -16.20
CA TYR A 233 -11.76 3.38 -17.22
C TYR A 233 -11.86 2.84 -18.66
N VAL A 234 -11.47 1.59 -18.92
CA VAL A 234 -11.73 0.90 -20.19
C VAL A 234 -13.16 0.34 -20.24
N VAL A 235 -13.56 -0.42 -19.22
CA VAL A 235 -14.82 -1.21 -19.24
C VAL A 235 -16.06 -0.34 -19.03
N TRP A 236 -16.06 0.56 -18.05
CA TRP A 236 -17.28 1.29 -17.66
C TRP A 236 -17.86 2.20 -18.77
N PRO A 237 -17.07 2.96 -19.55
CA PRO A 237 -17.61 3.72 -20.68
C PRO A 237 -18.31 2.84 -21.72
N LEU A 238 -17.84 1.60 -21.94
CA LEU A 238 -18.45 0.64 -22.85
C LEU A 238 -19.77 0.11 -22.29
N VAL A 239 -19.81 -0.26 -21.01
CA VAL A 239 -21.04 -0.68 -20.30
C VAL A 239 -22.08 0.45 -20.31
N PHE A 240 -21.67 1.68 -19.99
CA PHE A 240 -22.53 2.87 -20.02
C PHE A 240 -23.15 3.07 -21.41
N LEU A 241 -22.36 3.02 -22.48
CA LEU A 241 -22.85 3.14 -23.85
C LEU A 241 -23.76 1.97 -24.27
N GLY A 242 -23.44 0.74 -23.85
CA GLY A 242 -24.31 -0.43 -24.05
C GLY A 242 -25.69 -0.23 -23.42
N VAL A 243 -25.74 0.26 -22.18
CA VAL A 243 -27.01 0.60 -21.51
C VAL A 243 -27.72 1.75 -22.22
N MET A 244 -27.02 2.81 -22.66
CA MET A 244 -27.62 3.91 -23.43
C MET A 244 -28.25 3.42 -24.75
N LEU A 245 -27.65 2.41 -25.40
CA LEU A 245 -28.15 1.79 -26.63
C LEU A 245 -29.36 0.89 -26.37
N LEU A 246 -29.28 -0.04 -25.40
CA LEU A 246 -30.37 -0.95 -25.05
C LEU A 246 -31.60 -0.18 -24.53
N ALA A 247 -31.37 0.81 -23.66
CA ALA A 247 -32.43 1.65 -23.10
C ALA A 247 -32.88 2.79 -24.03
N ARG A 248 -32.50 2.82 -25.32
CA ARG A 248 -32.76 3.95 -26.23
C ARG A 248 -34.22 4.40 -26.33
N ARG A 249 -35.19 3.49 -26.12
CA ARG A 249 -36.63 3.81 -26.08
C ARG A 249 -37.08 4.59 -24.83
N ARG A 250 -36.27 4.65 -23.78
CA ARG A 250 -36.53 5.45 -22.56
C ARG A 250 -36.02 6.90 -22.76
N PRO A 251 -36.65 7.90 -22.11
CA PRO A 251 -36.08 9.25 -22.03
C PRO A 251 -34.72 9.22 -21.31
N VAL A 252 -33.86 10.23 -21.54
CA VAL A 252 -32.46 10.24 -21.06
C VAL A 252 -32.35 9.96 -19.55
N ARG A 253 -33.20 10.57 -18.71
CA ARG A 253 -33.27 10.28 -17.26
C ARG A 253 -33.59 8.81 -16.96
N GLY A 254 -34.48 8.19 -17.74
CA GLY A 254 -34.80 6.77 -17.64
C GLY A 254 -33.62 5.88 -18.05
N ARG A 255 -32.79 6.29 -19.03
CA ARG A 255 -31.55 5.59 -19.39
C ARG A 255 -30.53 5.66 -18.24
N MET A 256 -30.38 6.81 -17.59
CA MET A 256 -29.51 6.97 -16.41
C MET A 256 -29.98 6.11 -15.23
N LEU A 257 -31.29 6.00 -15.01
CA LEU A 257 -31.85 5.12 -13.98
C LEU A 257 -31.56 3.63 -14.28
N VAL A 258 -31.71 3.18 -15.53
CA VAL A 258 -31.33 1.80 -15.92
C VAL A 258 -29.84 1.57 -15.71
N ALA A 259 -28.98 2.52 -16.09
CA ALA A 259 -27.54 2.43 -15.84
C ALA A 259 -27.20 2.39 -14.34
N ALA A 260 -27.96 3.12 -13.50
CA ALA A 260 -27.79 3.11 -12.05
C ALA A 260 -28.20 1.75 -11.45
N VAL A 261 -29.32 1.18 -11.90
CA VAL A 261 -29.74 -0.18 -11.50
C VAL A 261 -28.70 -1.22 -11.91
N VAL A 262 -28.18 -1.17 -13.13
CA VAL A 262 -27.11 -2.07 -13.60
C VAL A 262 -25.84 -1.92 -12.74
N ALA A 263 -25.41 -0.68 -12.45
CA ALA A 263 -24.26 -0.43 -11.59
C ALA A 263 -24.48 -0.92 -10.15
N THR A 264 -25.68 -0.72 -9.58
CA THR A 264 -26.06 -1.25 -8.25
C THR A 264 -26.04 -2.77 -8.23
N VAL A 265 -26.58 -3.44 -9.25
CA VAL A 265 -26.60 -4.92 -9.31
C VAL A 265 -25.18 -5.48 -9.40
N ILE A 266 -24.32 -4.92 -10.27
CA ILE A 266 -22.92 -5.36 -10.39
C ILE A 266 -22.14 -5.04 -9.10
N GLY A 267 -22.37 -3.88 -8.48
CA GLY A 267 -21.72 -3.49 -7.22
C GLY A 267 -22.14 -4.38 -6.05
N ALA A 268 -23.43 -4.70 -5.93
CA ALA A 268 -23.94 -5.63 -4.93
C ALA A 268 -23.40 -7.06 -5.16
N ALA A 269 -23.32 -7.51 -6.42
CA ALA A 269 -22.73 -8.80 -6.75
C ALA A 269 -21.22 -8.85 -6.42
N SER A 270 -20.48 -7.75 -6.66
CA SER A 270 -19.07 -7.63 -6.32
C SER A 270 -18.83 -7.67 -4.81
N ALA A 271 -19.59 -6.90 -4.04
CA ALA A 271 -19.52 -6.93 -2.58
C ALA A 271 -19.94 -8.30 -2.01
N ALA A 272 -20.99 -8.92 -2.56
CA ALA A 272 -21.39 -10.27 -2.18
C ALA A 272 -20.31 -11.31 -2.52
N ALA A 273 -19.65 -11.19 -3.68
CA ALA A 273 -18.52 -12.05 -4.04
C ALA A 273 -17.35 -11.90 -3.07
N MET A 274 -17.03 -10.68 -2.61
CA MET A 274 -16.03 -10.48 -1.55
C MET A 274 -16.42 -11.22 -0.27
N VAL A 275 -17.67 -11.06 0.21
CA VAL A 275 -18.16 -11.73 1.43
C VAL A 275 -18.15 -13.25 1.32
N LEU A 276 -18.53 -13.79 0.15
CA LEU A 276 -18.66 -15.23 -0.10
C LEU A 276 -17.33 -15.93 -0.38
N LEU A 277 -16.37 -15.25 -1.03
CA LEU A 277 -15.04 -15.77 -1.33
C LEU A 277 -14.04 -15.52 -0.20
N TYR A 278 -14.31 -14.56 0.70
CA TYR A 278 -13.47 -14.31 1.86
C TYR A 278 -13.51 -15.48 2.84
N ARG A 279 -12.33 -16.05 3.10
CA ARG A 279 -12.11 -17.08 4.12
C ARG A 279 -11.27 -16.46 5.24
N PRO A 280 -11.77 -16.39 6.49
CA PRO A 280 -11.03 -15.77 7.60
C PRO A 280 -9.78 -16.54 8.03
N ASP A 281 -9.62 -17.73 7.48
CA ASP A 281 -8.50 -18.65 7.64
C ASP A 281 -7.38 -18.46 6.61
N VAL A 282 -7.56 -17.70 5.53
CA VAL A 282 -6.50 -17.53 4.50
C VAL A 282 -6.17 -16.07 4.26
N ASP A 283 -5.01 -15.83 3.63
CA ASP A 283 -4.62 -14.49 3.19
C ASP A 283 -5.72 -13.83 2.32
N PRO A 284 -6.19 -12.62 2.67
CA PRO A 284 -7.32 -11.98 2.00
C PRO A 284 -6.98 -11.35 0.65
N SER A 285 -5.72 -11.40 0.18
CA SER A 285 -5.28 -10.61 -0.99
C SER A 285 -6.01 -11.00 -2.27
N ARG A 286 -6.50 -12.25 -2.40
CA ARG A 286 -7.38 -12.63 -3.53
C ARG A 286 -8.66 -11.81 -3.59
N VAL A 287 -9.34 -11.58 -2.46
CA VAL A 287 -10.57 -10.79 -2.44
C VAL A 287 -10.30 -9.29 -2.42
N TYR A 288 -9.14 -8.87 -1.90
CA TYR A 288 -8.72 -7.46 -1.87
C TYR A 288 -8.20 -6.96 -3.23
N PHE A 289 -7.41 -7.74 -3.96
CA PHE A 289 -6.93 -7.40 -5.30
C PHE A 289 -7.92 -7.73 -6.42
N GLY A 290 -8.92 -8.57 -6.18
CA GLY A 290 -9.85 -9.00 -7.22
C GLY A 290 -10.69 -7.86 -7.76
N SER A 291 -10.57 -7.55 -9.06
CA SER A 291 -11.45 -6.57 -9.71
C SER A 291 -12.91 -7.00 -9.65
N ASP A 292 -13.17 -8.32 -9.62
CA ASP A 292 -14.47 -8.94 -9.44
C ASP A 292 -15.05 -8.70 -8.04
N THR A 293 -14.21 -8.76 -7.01
CA THR A 293 -14.61 -8.62 -5.60
C THR A 293 -14.55 -7.19 -5.07
N HIS A 294 -13.80 -6.27 -5.69
CA HIS A 294 -13.54 -4.93 -5.14
C HIS A 294 -14.07 -3.74 -5.97
N VAL A 295 -14.69 -3.98 -7.14
CA VAL A 295 -15.23 -2.88 -7.99
C VAL A 295 -16.46 -2.16 -7.39
N PHE A 296 -17.04 -2.67 -6.29
CA PHE A 296 -18.21 -2.05 -5.65
C PHE A 296 -17.98 -0.58 -5.23
N GLY A 297 -16.77 -0.18 -4.85
CA GLY A 297 -16.47 1.22 -4.49
C GLY A 297 -16.57 2.16 -5.70
N LEU A 298 -15.98 1.77 -6.83
CA LEU A 298 -16.14 2.48 -8.11
C LEU A 298 -17.61 2.56 -8.49
N LEU A 299 -18.37 1.48 -8.33
CA LEU A 299 -19.78 1.43 -8.68
C LEU A 299 -20.69 2.23 -7.73
N ALA A 300 -20.35 2.38 -6.45
CA ALA A 300 -21.04 3.31 -5.55
C ALA A 300 -20.89 4.77 -6.03
N GLY A 301 -19.69 5.15 -6.48
CA GLY A 301 -19.43 6.44 -7.14
C GLY A 301 -20.22 6.63 -8.43
N VAL A 302 -20.29 5.60 -9.27
CA VAL A 302 -21.09 5.56 -10.51
C VAL A 302 -22.57 5.81 -10.22
N VAL A 303 -23.16 5.06 -9.28
CA VAL A 303 -24.58 5.18 -8.92
C VAL A 303 -24.88 6.59 -8.43
N LEU A 304 -24.05 7.14 -7.54
CA LEU A 304 -24.18 8.52 -7.08
C LEU A 304 -24.17 9.51 -8.26
N ALA A 305 -23.20 9.39 -9.18
CA ALA A 305 -23.10 10.27 -10.34
C ALA A 305 -24.32 10.20 -11.26
N LEU A 306 -24.84 9.00 -11.54
CA LEU A 306 -26.04 8.81 -12.38
C LEU A 306 -27.30 9.39 -11.73
N VAL A 307 -27.40 9.33 -10.40
CA VAL A 307 -28.51 9.92 -9.65
C VAL A 307 -28.43 11.45 -9.64
N ILE A 308 -27.28 12.05 -9.32
CA ILE A 308 -27.21 13.50 -9.02
C ILE A 308 -26.74 14.38 -10.18
N THR A 309 -25.99 13.85 -11.15
CA THR A 309 -25.53 14.63 -12.31
C THR A 309 -26.70 14.92 -13.24
N THR A 310 -26.80 16.16 -13.73
CA THR A 310 -27.80 16.49 -14.74
C THR A 310 -27.30 16.16 -16.16
N PRO A 311 -28.08 15.42 -16.96
CA PRO A 311 -27.79 15.22 -18.38
C PRO A 311 -28.24 16.40 -19.25
N ALA A 312 -28.92 17.41 -18.70
CA ALA A 312 -29.34 18.58 -19.46
C ALA A 312 -28.10 19.41 -19.87
N ALA A 313 -27.96 19.70 -21.16
CA ALA A 313 -26.75 20.30 -21.76
C ALA A 313 -26.56 21.77 -21.37
N ASP A 314 -27.68 22.48 -21.30
CA ASP A 314 -27.90 23.88 -20.95
C ASP A 314 -27.80 24.15 -19.43
N ALA A 315 -27.93 23.12 -18.59
CA ALA A 315 -27.91 23.29 -17.14
C ALA A 315 -26.57 23.87 -16.64
N ALA A 316 -26.68 25.03 -15.98
CA ALA A 316 -25.57 25.82 -15.45
C ALA A 316 -24.76 25.11 -14.35
N ASP A 317 -25.43 24.37 -13.45
CA ASP A 317 -24.76 23.46 -12.51
C ASP A 317 -24.84 22.02 -13.01
N SER A 318 -23.74 21.29 -12.88
CA SER A 318 -23.64 19.88 -13.27
C SER A 318 -24.29 18.95 -12.24
N TRP A 319 -24.43 19.40 -11.00
CA TRP A 319 -25.05 18.66 -9.90
C TRP A 319 -26.15 19.49 -9.21
N PRO A 320 -27.23 19.87 -9.91
CA PRO A 320 -28.23 20.82 -9.40
C PRO A 320 -28.88 20.34 -8.09
N ARG A 321 -29.31 21.29 -7.24
CA ARG A 321 -30.06 20.98 -6.02
C ARG A 321 -31.45 20.50 -6.42
N ARG A 322 -31.82 19.28 -6.01
CA ARG A 322 -33.15 18.67 -6.26
C ARG A 322 -34.05 18.64 -5.02
N ILE A 323 -33.48 18.95 -3.86
CA ILE A 323 -34.17 19.08 -2.58
C ILE A 323 -34.14 20.54 -2.13
N GLY A 324 -35.11 20.95 -1.31
CA GLY A 324 -35.19 22.31 -0.79
C GLY A 324 -33.94 22.73 0.00
N ALA A 325 -33.57 24.01 -0.06
CA ALA A 325 -32.33 24.52 0.53
C ALA A 325 -32.23 24.25 2.04
N ARG A 326 -33.35 24.34 2.79
CA ARG A 326 -33.40 24.00 4.22
C ARG A 326 -33.07 22.53 4.47
N THR A 327 -33.67 21.61 3.70
CA THR A 327 -33.39 20.16 3.80
C THR A 327 -31.94 19.84 3.45
N ALA A 328 -31.39 20.47 2.40
CA ALA A 328 -29.99 20.32 2.03
C ALA A 328 -29.04 20.80 3.15
N ALA A 329 -29.34 21.94 3.77
CA ALA A 329 -28.57 22.49 4.88
C ALA A 329 -28.61 21.57 6.11
N VAL A 330 -29.79 21.05 6.50
CA VAL A 330 -29.92 20.11 7.62
C VAL A 330 -29.15 18.82 7.36
N LEU A 331 -29.29 18.20 6.18
CA LEU A 331 -28.55 16.99 5.82
C LEU A 331 -27.03 17.22 5.76
N GLY A 332 -26.59 18.38 5.24
CA GLY A 332 -25.18 18.76 5.22
C GLY A 332 -24.61 19.10 6.60
N ALA A 333 -25.45 19.50 7.56
CA ALA A 333 -25.07 19.79 8.93
C ALA A 333 -25.10 18.56 9.87
N THR A 334 -25.75 17.46 9.48
CA THR A 334 -25.88 16.25 10.32
C THR A 334 -25.27 15.00 9.68
N VAL A 335 -25.80 14.56 8.54
CA VAL A 335 -25.43 13.30 7.89
C VAL A 335 -23.98 13.32 7.39
N ALA A 336 -23.52 14.45 6.84
CA ALA A 336 -22.13 14.57 6.38
C ALA A 336 -21.10 14.54 7.53
N PRO A 337 -21.26 15.27 8.65
CA PRO A 337 -20.43 15.09 9.84
C PRO A 337 -20.43 13.66 10.38
N ILE A 338 -21.59 13.00 10.47
CA ILE A 338 -21.68 11.61 10.94
C ILE A 338 -20.88 10.67 10.01
N ALA A 339 -21.02 10.82 8.70
CA ALA A 339 -20.26 10.02 7.74
C ALA A 339 -18.75 10.32 7.76
N PHE A 340 -18.37 11.58 8.01
CA PHE A 340 -16.96 11.97 8.14
C PHE A 340 -16.35 11.37 9.40
N VAL A 341 -17.00 11.54 10.55
CA VAL A 341 -16.54 10.96 11.83
C VAL A 341 -16.51 9.43 11.76
N GLY A 342 -17.53 8.79 11.18
CA GLY A 342 -17.55 7.34 10.99
C GLY A 342 -16.37 6.83 10.17
N LEU A 343 -16.03 7.50 9.06
CA LEU A 343 -14.89 7.15 8.22
C LEU A 343 -13.55 7.37 8.94
N ILE A 344 -13.41 8.48 9.70
CA ILE A 344 -12.22 8.73 10.53
C ILE A 344 -12.09 7.68 11.64
N VAL A 345 -13.18 7.25 12.30
CA VAL A 345 -13.15 6.17 13.30
C VAL A 345 -12.67 4.86 12.66
N MET A 346 -13.14 4.53 11.45
CA MET A 346 -12.71 3.33 10.73
C MET A 346 -11.20 3.34 10.43
N PHE A 347 -10.60 4.50 10.12
CA PHE A 347 -9.14 4.62 9.92
C PHE A 347 -8.29 4.21 11.12
N PHE A 348 -8.83 4.22 12.35
CA PHE A 348 -8.10 3.83 13.56
C PHE A 348 -8.57 2.49 14.15
N VAL A 349 -9.83 2.10 13.92
CA VAL A 349 -10.47 0.96 14.61
C VAL A 349 -10.64 -0.28 13.72
N LEU A 350 -10.60 -0.15 12.39
CA LEU A 350 -10.80 -1.28 11.47
C LEU A 350 -9.47 -1.71 10.82
N PRO A 351 -8.75 -2.71 11.37
CA PRO A 351 -7.56 -3.25 10.73
C PRO A 351 -7.92 -4.13 9.53
N ASP A 352 -7.01 -4.15 8.57
CA ASP A 352 -6.91 -5.04 7.43
C ASP A 352 -7.05 -6.54 7.76
N THR A 353 -6.52 -6.98 8.89
CA THR A 353 -6.61 -8.36 9.38
C THR A 353 -7.99 -8.73 9.94
N SER A 354 -8.91 -7.78 10.09
CA SER A 354 -10.24 -8.04 10.65
C SER A 354 -11.19 -8.72 9.65
N PRO A 355 -11.88 -9.81 10.05
CA PRO A 355 -12.99 -10.36 9.27
C PRO A 355 -14.11 -9.36 8.97
N LEU A 356 -14.28 -8.31 9.79
CA LEU A 356 -15.27 -7.26 9.55
C LEU A 356 -14.95 -6.45 8.28
N THR A 357 -13.67 -6.27 7.95
CA THR A 357 -13.20 -5.51 6.78
C THR A 357 -13.80 -6.07 5.48
N TYR A 358 -13.63 -7.37 5.25
CA TYR A 358 -14.11 -8.06 4.04
C TYR A 358 -15.58 -8.49 4.11
N ARG A 359 -16.17 -8.56 5.32
CA ARG A 359 -17.59 -8.90 5.52
C ARG A 359 -18.54 -7.69 5.45
N GLY A 360 -18.04 -6.51 5.11
CA GLY A 360 -18.85 -5.31 4.88
C GLY A 360 -18.19 -3.99 5.26
N GLY A 361 -17.08 -4.00 6.00
CA GLY A 361 -16.35 -2.79 6.39
C GLY A 361 -15.94 -1.93 5.20
N LEU A 362 -15.33 -2.52 4.16
CA LEU A 362 -14.99 -1.82 2.91
C LEU A 362 -16.22 -1.21 2.22
N LEU A 363 -17.34 -1.95 2.18
CA LEU A 363 -18.61 -1.45 1.61
C LEU A 363 -19.15 -0.25 2.43
N VAL A 364 -19.09 -0.31 3.77
CA VAL A 364 -19.47 0.81 4.63
C VAL A 364 -18.59 2.03 4.35
N ALA A 365 -17.26 1.87 4.27
CA ALA A 365 -16.35 2.96 3.93
C ALA A 365 -16.68 3.60 2.56
N CYS A 366 -17.01 2.79 1.56
CA CYS A 366 -17.48 3.25 0.25
C CYS A 366 -18.79 4.05 0.34
N LEU A 367 -19.77 3.58 1.13
CA LEU A 367 -21.07 4.25 1.30
C LEU A 367 -20.94 5.57 2.08
N LEU A 368 -20.14 5.60 3.14
CA LEU A 368 -19.80 6.83 3.87
C LEU A 368 -19.10 7.82 2.93
N THR A 369 -18.17 7.34 2.10
CA THR A 369 -17.53 8.18 1.08
C THR A 369 -18.52 8.73 0.06
N ALA A 370 -19.49 7.93 -0.40
CA ALA A 370 -20.50 8.42 -1.35
C ALA A 370 -21.35 9.56 -0.74
N ILE A 371 -21.66 9.49 0.56
CA ILE A 371 -22.31 10.59 1.31
C ILE A 371 -21.40 11.83 1.34
N LEU A 372 -20.10 11.64 1.63
CA LEU A 372 -19.13 12.74 1.65
C LEU A 372 -18.94 13.38 0.26
N VAL A 373 -18.90 12.60 -0.82
CA VAL A 373 -18.82 13.10 -2.20
C VAL A 373 -20.09 13.89 -2.56
N HIS A 374 -21.27 13.39 -2.19
CA HIS A 374 -22.54 14.11 -2.38
C HIS A 374 -22.49 15.48 -1.69
N ASN A 375 -22.07 15.53 -0.42
CA ASN A 375 -21.98 16.76 0.35
C ASN A 375 -20.86 17.70 -0.15
N ALA A 376 -19.72 17.15 -0.56
CA ALA A 376 -18.60 17.90 -1.11
C ALA A 376 -18.94 18.64 -2.41
N VAL A 377 -19.76 18.07 -3.31
CA VAL A 377 -20.22 18.82 -4.50
C VAL A 377 -21.33 19.83 -4.19
N ARG A 378 -22.07 19.66 -3.10
CA ARG A 378 -23.09 20.60 -2.64
C ARG A 378 -22.47 21.87 -2.03
N GLU A 379 -21.28 21.72 -1.44
CA GLU A 379 -20.54 22.75 -0.69
C GLU A 379 -21.34 23.32 0.51
N ASP A 380 -22.30 22.53 1.02
CA ASP A 380 -23.16 22.83 2.18
C ASP A 380 -22.62 22.24 3.49
N GLY A 381 -22.69 22.99 4.59
CA GLY A 381 -22.32 22.51 5.93
C GLY A 381 -20.83 22.65 6.30
N PRO A 382 -20.40 22.06 7.42
CA PRO A 382 -19.03 22.23 7.93
C PRO A 382 -18.00 21.35 7.21
N VAL A 383 -18.36 20.13 6.78
CA VAL A 383 -17.42 19.18 6.18
C VAL A 383 -16.80 19.69 4.87
N PRO A 384 -17.54 20.29 3.91
CA PRO A 384 -16.92 20.82 2.69
C PRO A 384 -16.00 22.01 2.96
N ARG A 385 -16.23 22.76 4.04
CA ARG A 385 -15.34 23.85 4.49
C ARG A 385 -14.02 23.29 5.02
N LEU A 386 -14.09 22.25 5.86
CA LEU A 386 -12.93 21.53 6.37
C LEU A 386 -12.11 20.91 5.23
N LEU A 387 -12.76 20.18 4.32
CA LEU A 387 -12.11 19.62 3.13
C LEU A 387 -11.53 20.71 2.20
N SER A 388 -12.11 21.91 2.19
CA SER A 388 -11.58 23.05 1.41
C SER A 388 -10.35 23.74 2.03
N LEU A 389 -9.83 23.27 3.17
CA LEU A 389 -8.56 23.74 3.74
C LEU A 389 -7.42 23.64 2.71
N ARG A 390 -6.52 24.64 2.74
CA ARG A 390 -5.47 24.79 1.72
C ARG A 390 -4.48 23.61 1.73
N GLY A 391 -4.14 23.07 2.91
CA GLY A 391 -3.28 21.89 3.05
C GLY A 391 -3.89 20.63 2.44
N LEU A 392 -5.11 20.25 2.84
CA LEU A 392 -5.80 19.08 2.28
C LEU A 392 -5.95 19.17 0.75
N ARG A 393 -6.31 20.34 0.21
CA ARG A 393 -6.37 20.54 -1.24
C ARG A 393 -5.01 20.44 -1.92
N TRP A 394 -3.93 20.91 -1.29
CA TRP A 394 -2.57 20.81 -1.84
C TRP A 394 -2.15 19.35 -2.02
N PHE A 395 -2.36 18.52 -0.99
CA PHE A 395 -2.16 17.06 -1.06
C PHE A 395 -3.11 16.42 -2.08
N GLY A 396 -4.38 16.83 -2.10
CA GLY A 396 -5.38 16.33 -3.05
C GLY A 396 -5.05 16.57 -4.51
N GLU A 397 -4.53 17.76 -4.86
CA GLU A 397 -4.06 18.09 -6.20
C GLU A 397 -2.89 17.18 -6.63
N ARG A 398 -2.03 16.79 -5.68
CA ARG A 398 -0.82 15.95 -5.88
C ARG A 398 -1.04 14.46 -5.63
N SER A 399 -2.21 14.07 -5.13
CA SER A 399 -2.51 12.72 -4.62
C SER A 399 -2.07 11.60 -5.55
N PHE A 400 -2.17 11.78 -6.87
CA PHE A 400 -1.71 10.78 -7.83
C PHE A 400 -0.19 10.62 -7.84
N SER A 401 0.58 11.71 -7.98
CA SER A 401 2.04 11.65 -7.91
C SER A 401 2.54 11.17 -6.54
N LEU A 402 1.88 11.56 -5.44
CA LEU A 402 2.24 11.11 -4.09
C LEU A 402 1.94 9.62 -3.89
N TYR A 403 0.79 9.15 -4.36
CA TYR A 403 0.45 7.72 -4.35
C TYR A 403 1.46 6.90 -5.15
N LEU A 404 1.93 7.37 -6.31
CA LEU A 404 2.93 6.64 -7.08
C LEU A 404 4.29 6.54 -6.35
N TRP A 405 4.79 7.64 -5.78
CA TRP A 405 6.13 7.69 -5.19
C TRP A 405 6.25 7.13 -3.77
N HIS A 406 5.17 7.12 -2.96
CA HIS A 406 5.32 6.81 -1.53
C HIS A 406 5.84 5.41 -1.23
N TRP A 407 5.34 4.41 -1.94
CA TRP A 407 5.68 3.02 -1.69
C TRP A 407 7.11 2.65 -2.16
N PRO A 408 7.58 3.00 -3.38
CA PRO A 408 8.98 2.82 -3.75
C PRO A 408 9.94 3.58 -2.82
N ALA A 409 9.60 4.81 -2.42
CA ALA A 409 10.42 5.59 -1.51
C ALA A 409 10.56 4.92 -0.12
N PHE A 410 9.48 4.34 0.40
CA PHE A 410 9.50 3.57 1.65
C PHE A 410 10.31 2.28 1.52
N ILE A 411 10.05 1.47 0.49
CA ILE A 411 10.78 0.21 0.23
C ILE A 411 12.29 0.44 0.07
N PHE A 412 12.70 1.46 -0.70
CA PHE A 412 14.12 1.77 -0.88
C PHE A 412 14.75 2.36 0.38
N ALA A 413 14.03 3.17 1.16
CA ALA A 413 14.52 3.66 2.45
C ALA A 413 14.75 2.51 3.44
N ARG A 414 13.80 1.57 3.56
CA ARG A 414 13.93 0.37 4.41
C ARG A 414 15.11 -0.50 3.97
N GLN A 415 15.30 -0.73 2.68
CA GLN A 415 16.44 -1.51 2.19
C GLN A 415 17.79 -0.83 2.45
N LEU A 416 17.89 0.49 2.25
CA LEU A 416 19.15 1.23 2.35
C LEU A 416 19.56 1.55 3.80
N ILE A 417 18.60 1.64 4.72
CA ILE A 417 18.85 2.00 6.13
C ILE A 417 18.98 0.73 7.00
N ASP A 418 18.06 -0.23 6.88
CA ASP A 418 18.00 -1.44 7.73
C ASP A 418 18.50 -2.71 7.02
N GLY A 419 19.08 -2.60 5.81
CA GLY A 419 19.55 -3.75 5.02
C GLY A 419 18.43 -4.67 4.52
N GLY A 420 17.17 -4.26 4.64
CA GLY A 420 15.98 -5.06 4.31
C GLY A 420 15.17 -5.52 5.52
N GLY A 421 15.71 -5.38 6.75
CA GLY A 421 14.90 -5.60 7.95
C GLY A 421 15.71 -5.74 9.24
N ASN A 422 15.46 -4.83 10.18
CA ASN A 422 15.78 -4.99 11.60
C ASN A 422 14.83 -4.10 12.42
N GLU A 423 13.55 -4.49 12.51
CA GLU A 423 12.55 -3.77 13.33
C GLU A 423 12.81 -3.88 14.85
N THR A 424 13.88 -4.56 15.27
CA THR A 424 14.31 -4.71 16.66
C THR A 424 14.67 -3.37 17.34
N THR A 425 14.77 -2.27 16.58
CA THR A 425 14.71 -0.91 17.13
C THR A 425 13.48 -0.16 16.60
N HIS A 426 12.41 -0.07 17.40
CA HIS A 426 11.23 0.75 17.10
C HIS A 426 11.54 2.22 16.75
N SER A 427 12.70 2.74 17.16
CA SER A 427 13.21 4.07 16.80
C SER A 427 13.61 4.19 15.32
N ALA A 428 14.06 3.12 14.66
CA ALA A 428 14.47 3.13 13.25
C ALA A 428 13.27 3.22 12.30
N GLY A 429 12.20 2.45 12.54
CA GLY A 429 11.01 2.42 11.68
C GLY A 429 10.34 3.79 11.50
N TRP A 430 10.20 4.58 12.57
CA TRP A 430 9.66 5.95 12.48
C TRP A 430 10.58 6.91 11.72
N VAL A 431 11.90 6.73 11.80
CA VAL A 431 12.88 7.51 11.03
C VAL A 431 12.79 7.16 9.55
N ILE A 432 12.70 5.87 9.20
CA ILE A 432 12.48 5.40 7.82
C ILE A 432 11.16 5.97 7.28
N GLY A 433 10.07 5.88 8.04
CA GLY A 433 8.79 6.47 7.69
C GLY A 433 8.88 7.99 7.46
N LEU A 434 9.62 8.73 8.28
CA LEU A 434 9.82 10.17 8.11
C LEU A 434 10.68 10.51 6.88
N VAL A 435 11.79 9.80 6.66
CA VAL A 435 12.65 9.96 5.48
C VAL A 435 11.85 9.65 4.20
N ALA A 436 11.14 8.53 4.19
CA ALA A 436 10.26 8.14 3.10
C ALA A 436 9.18 9.20 2.85
N ALA A 437 8.53 9.74 3.89
CA ALA A 437 7.51 10.78 3.75
C ALA A 437 8.08 12.06 3.09
N VAL A 438 9.25 12.54 3.54
CA VAL A 438 9.91 13.72 2.96
C VAL A 438 10.29 13.48 1.50
N VAL A 439 10.95 12.36 1.20
CA VAL A 439 11.32 11.98 -0.17
C VAL A 439 10.09 11.88 -1.08
N SER A 440 9.01 11.26 -0.60
CA SER A 440 7.75 11.10 -1.32
C SER A 440 7.08 12.43 -1.64
N VAL A 441 7.05 13.36 -0.68
CA VAL A 441 6.49 14.70 -0.85
C VAL A 441 7.30 15.52 -1.85
N VAL A 442 8.64 15.45 -1.78
CA VAL A 442 9.54 16.10 -2.74
C VAL A 442 9.32 15.53 -4.14
N LEU A 443 9.52 14.23 -4.35
CA LEU A 443 9.37 13.57 -5.65
C LEU A 443 7.96 13.76 -6.24
N SER A 444 6.93 13.77 -5.40
CA SER A 444 5.57 14.10 -5.81
C SER A 444 5.44 15.54 -6.32
N GLU A 445 6.07 16.55 -5.72
CA GLU A 445 6.04 17.92 -6.23
C GLU A 445 6.74 18.01 -7.59
N LEU A 446 7.92 17.39 -7.72
CA LEU A 446 8.72 17.42 -8.96
C LEU A 446 7.93 16.74 -10.11
N SER A 447 7.41 15.54 -9.85
CA SER A 447 6.54 14.79 -10.76
C SER A 447 5.29 15.59 -11.14
N TYR A 448 4.58 16.16 -10.15
CA TYR A 448 3.37 16.93 -10.42
C TYR A 448 3.63 18.18 -11.27
N ARG A 449 4.74 18.90 -11.01
CA ARG A 449 5.10 20.13 -11.75
C ARG A 449 5.58 19.86 -13.17
N TRP A 450 6.45 18.89 -13.36
CA TRP A 450 7.21 18.72 -14.62
C TRP A 450 6.78 17.53 -15.46
N ILE A 451 5.98 16.60 -14.92
CA ILE A 451 5.51 15.41 -15.64
C ILE A 451 3.97 15.42 -15.72
N GLU A 452 3.27 15.40 -14.58
CA GLU A 452 1.80 15.33 -14.60
C GLU A 452 1.18 16.59 -15.22
N THR A 453 1.57 17.78 -14.77
CA THR A 453 0.95 19.04 -15.21
C THR A 453 1.21 19.37 -16.69
N PRO A 454 2.42 19.23 -17.26
CA PRO A 454 2.66 19.55 -18.67
C PRO A 454 1.92 18.60 -19.62
N PHE A 455 1.96 17.29 -19.38
CA PHE A 455 1.22 16.33 -20.21
C PHE A 455 -0.29 16.49 -20.07
N ARG A 456 -0.80 16.79 -18.87
CA ARG A 456 -2.23 17.08 -18.62
C ARG A 456 -2.71 18.35 -19.34
N ARG A 457 -1.88 19.39 -19.46
CA ARG A 457 -2.24 20.68 -20.10
C ARG A 457 -1.96 20.71 -21.61
N LEU A 458 -0.76 20.33 -22.04
CA LEU A 458 -0.29 20.42 -23.43
C LEU A 458 -0.60 19.15 -24.24
N GLY A 459 -0.72 18.00 -23.56
CA GLY A 459 -0.79 16.68 -24.21
C GLY A 459 0.54 16.23 -24.83
N PHE A 460 0.64 14.94 -25.16
CA PHE A 460 1.86 14.31 -25.70
C PHE A 460 2.52 15.13 -26.84
N ARG A 461 1.74 15.51 -27.87
CA ARG A 461 2.24 16.31 -29.00
C ARG A 461 2.64 17.73 -28.60
N GLY A 462 1.98 18.34 -27.62
CA GLY A 462 2.31 19.68 -27.15
C GLY A 462 3.61 19.71 -26.34
N VAL A 463 3.80 18.73 -25.46
CA VAL A 463 5.07 18.54 -24.74
C VAL A 463 6.21 18.30 -25.74
N LEU A 464 6.04 17.38 -26.69
CA LEU A 464 7.08 17.07 -27.69
C LEU A 464 7.48 18.30 -28.53
N ARG A 465 6.51 19.15 -28.91
CA ARG A 465 6.81 20.43 -29.60
C ARG A 465 7.52 21.44 -28.70
N SER A 466 7.16 21.51 -27.42
CA SER A 466 7.84 22.42 -26.47
C SER A 466 9.30 22.04 -26.21
N LEU A 467 9.69 20.79 -26.46
CA LEU A 467 11.08 20.34 -26.46
C LEU A 467 11.84 20.71 -27.76
N GLY A 468 11.13 20.90 -28.88
CA GLY A 468 11.71 21.19 -30.19
C GLY A 468 11.76 22.67 -30.60
N GLY A 469 11.02 23.56 -29.92
CA GLY A 469 10.97 24.99 -30.25
C GLY A 469 11.90 25.84 -29.40
N ASN A 470 12.91 26.48 -30.01
CA ASN A 470 13.80 27.50 -29.41
C ASN A 470 14.52 27.14 -28.08
N ALA A 471 14.60 25.87 -27.70
CA ALA A 471 15.43 25.39 -26.61
C ALA A 471 16.93 25.50 -26.97
N ARG A 472 17.54 26.67 -26.72
CA ARG A 472 18.97 26.91 -26.92
C ARG A 472 19.82 25.96 -26.06
N ARG A 473 20.55 25.06 -26.74
CA ARG A 473 21.85 24.43 -26.39
C ARG A 473 21.98 23.71 -25.02
N MET A 474 22.49 22.48 -25.07
CA MET A 474 22.91 21.59 -23.95
C MET A 474 21.83 21.09 -22.97
N ALA A 475 20.96 21.96 -22.43
CA ALA A 475 19.96 21.55 -21.43
C ALA A 475 19.01 20.40 -21.87
N PRO A 476 18.39 20.42 -23.07
CA PRO A 476 17.56 19.29 -23.52
C PRO A 476 18.37 18.03 -23.82
N SER A 477 19.64 18.17 -24.23
CA SER A 477 20.54 17.04 -24.52
C SER A 477 20.87 16.25 -23.25
N ALA A 478 21.20 16.94 -22.15
CA ALA A 478 21.47 16.31 -20.86
C ALA A 478 20.22 15.63 -20.27
N ALA A 479 19.04 16.26 -20.40
CA ALA A 479 17.77 15.66 -19.96
C ALA A 479 17.42 14.38 -20.75
N VAL A 480 17.59 14.39 -22.09
CA VAL A 480 17.38 13.21 -22.94
C VAL A 480 18.39 12.11 -22.60
N ALA A 481 19.67 12.45 -22.42
CA ALA A 481 20.69 11.50 -22.00
C ALA A 481 20.36 10.87 -20.63
N GLY A 482 19.92 11.67 -19.65
CA GLY A 482 19.47 11.17 -18.35
C GLY A 482 18.29 10.20 -18.45
N VAL A 483 17.28 10.52 -19.27
CA VAL A 483 16.15 9.62 -19.52
C VAL A 483 16.60 8.32 -20.19
N LEU A 484 17.52 8.38 -21.16
CA LEU A 484 18.07 7.19 -21.81
C LEU A 484 18.90 6.34 -20.84
N VAL A 485 19.74 6.94 -19.99
CA VAL A 485 20.49 6.22 -18.95
C VAL A 485 19.55 5.53 -17.97
N VAL A 486 18.52 6.22 -17.47
CA VAL A 486 17.53 5.61 -16.56
C VAL A 486 16.75 4.48 -17.26
N ALA A 487 16.39 4.63 -18.53
CA ALA A 487 15.74 3.57 -19.31
C ALA A 487 16.66 2.37 -19.58
N MET A 488 17.95 2.59 -19.82
CA MET A 488 18.94 1.52 -19.98
C MET A 488 19.21 0.78 -18.67
N LEU A 489 19.32 1.49 -17.55
CA LEU A 489 19.43 0.90 -16.21
C LEU A 489 18.19 0.07 -15.86
N ALA A 490 16.99 0.58 -16.14
CA ALA A 490 15.75 -0.19 -15.96
C ALA A 490 15.71 -1.43 -16.88
N GLY A 491 16.10 -1.30 -18.15
CA GLY A 491 16.20 -2.43 -19.08
C GLY A 491 17.20 -3.50 -18.62
N SER A 492 18.35 -3.08 -18.09
CA SER A 492 19.33 -3.98 -17.48
C SER A 492 18.75 -4.69 -16.26
N ALA A 493 18.14 -3.94 -15.33
CA ALA A 493 17.51 -4.47 -14.13
C ALA A 493 16.43 -5.52 -14.42
N LEU A 494 15.63 -5.30 -15.47
CA LEU A 494 14.62 -6.28 -15.92
C LEU A 494 15.24 -7.52 -16.57
N GLY A 495 16.42 -7.39 -17.20
CA GLY A 495 17.18 -8.49 -17.78
C GLY A 495 17.99 -9.31 -16.77
N THR A 496 18.36 -8.71 -15.63
CA THR A 496 19.14 -9.35 -14.55
C THR A 496 18.32 -9.61 -13.28
N SER A 497 17.01 -9.37 -13.31
CA SER A 497 16.06 -9.62 -12.22
C SER A 497 16.09 -11.09 -11.79
N PRO A 498 16.44 -11.43 -10.54
CA PRO A 498 16.36 -12.81 -10.08
C PRO A 498 14.90 -13.30 -9.97
N ASP A 499 14.67 -14.57 -10.30
CA ASP A 499 13.35 -15.22 -10.18
C ASP A 499 12.98 -15.57 -8.73
N LYS A 500 13.97 -15.62 -7.83
CA LYS A 500 13.84 -16.03 -6.43
C LYS A 500 14.76 -15.23 -5.52
N SER A 501 14.32 -14.94 -4.30
CA SER A 501 15.17 -14.30 -3.27
C SER A 501 16.36 -15.17 -2.89
N GLU A 502 17.39 -14.57 -2.29
CA GLU A 502 18.54 -15.34 -1.81
C GLU A 502 18.12 -16.40 -0.77
N LEU A 503 17.17 -16.03 0.11
CA LEU A 503 16.56 -16.92 1.08
C LEU A 503 15.76 -18.06 0.41
N GLU A 504 14.91 -17.77 -0.60
CA GLU A 504 14.18 -18.82 -1.35
C GLU A 504 15.15 -19.82 -1.98
N GLN A 505 16.23 -19.34 -2.61
CA GLN A 505 17.25 -20.20 -3.23
C GLN A 505 18.01 -21.06 -2.18
N GLN A 506 18.27 -20.52 -0.99
CA GLN A 506 18.87 -21.28 0.11
C GLN A 506 17.92 -22.35 0.65
N LEU A 507 16.63 -22.02 0.83
CA LEU A 507 15.62 -22.95 1.30
C LEU A 507 15.36 -24.08 0.29
N ASP A 508 15.37 -23.80 -1.02
CA ASP A 508 15.29 -24.83 -2.06
C ASP A 508 16.43 -25.85 -1.97
N ARG A 509 17.67 -25.37 -1.78
CA ARG A 509 18.85 -26.24 -1.60
C ARG A 509 18.70 -27.11 -0.35
N LEU A 510 18.24 -26.53 0.77
CA LEU A 510 17.97 -27.27 2.00
C LEU A 510 16.85 -28.30 1.81
N ALA A 511 15.79 -27.98 1.05
CA ALA A 511 14.70 -28.91 0.76
C ALA A 511 15.16 -30.10 -0.12
N GLN A 512 16.12 -29.87 -1.02
CA GLN A 512 16.77 -30.96 -1.75
C GLN A 512 17.62 -31.82 -0.82
N MET A 513 18.52 -31.23 -0.03
CA MET A 513 19.36 -31.97 0.94
C MET A 513 18.53 -32.76 1.94
N GLN A 514 17.38 -32.24 2.36
CA GLN A 514 16.40 -32.91 3.21
C GLN A 514 15.81 -34.16 2.53
N ARG A 515 15.38 -34.07 1.27
CA ARG A 515 14.86 -35.23 0.51
C ARG A 515 15.94 -36.31 0.33
N GLU A 516 17.18 -35.90 0.05
CA GLU A 516 18.32 -36.81 -0.06
C GLU A 516 18.63 -37.49 1.29
N ALA A 517 18.56 -36.74 2.40
CA ALA A 517 18.73 -37.29 3.75
C ALA A 517 17.62 -38.27 4.17
N ASN A 518 16.35 -37.99 3.81
CA ASN A 518 15.23 -38.89 4.09
C ASN A 518 15.30 -40.20 3.26
N ALA A 519 15.89 -40.15 2.06
CA ALA A 519 16.09 -41.32 1.20
C ALA A 519 17.28 -42.19 1.63
N ALA A 520 18.21 -41.64 2.42
CA ALA A 520 19.34 -42.40 2.97
C ALA A 520 18.90 -43.29 4.15
N PRO A 521 19.48 -44.50 4.31
CA PRO A 521 19.27 -45.31 5.50
C PRO A 521 19.68 -44.53 6.77
N PRO A 522 18.88 -44.55 7.85
CA PRO A 522 19.23 -43.86 9.07
C PRO A 522 20.54 -44.44 9.63
N PRO A 523 21.53 -43.59 9.98
CA PRO A 523 22.80 -44.07 10.54
C PRO A 523 22.58 -44.76 11.88
N ALA A 524 23.37 -45.80 12.16
CA ALA A 524 23.40 -46.50 13.44
C ALA A 524 24.08 -45.64 14.53
N ALA A 525 23.41 -44.55 14.92
CA ALA A 525 23.81 -43.67 16.01
C ALA A 525 23.04 -44.06 17.29
N PRO A 526 23.71 -44.36 18.42
CA PRO A 526 23.01 -44.65 19.66
C PRO A 526 22.26 -43.41 20.17
N PRO A 527 21.09 -43.58 20.81
CA PRO A 527 20.35 -42.47 21.41
C PRO A 527 21.20 -41.73 22.45
N ARG A 528 21.06 -40.41 22.51
CA ARG A 528 21.64 -39.61 23.59
C ARG A 528 20.89 -39.91 24.89
N ARG A 529 21.59 -39.91 26.03
CA ARG A 529 20.96 -40.23 27.34
C ARG A 529 19.81 -39.27 27.64
N GLY A 530 18.60 -39.82 27.80
CA GLY A 530 17.37 -39.05 28.05
C GLY A 530 16.72 -38.44 26.80
N LEU A 531 17.04 -38.93 25.61
CA LEU A 531 16.50 -38.49 24.32
C LEU A 531 16.26 -39.69 23.39
N PRO A 532 15.27 -39.62 22.48
CA PRO A 532 15.13 -40.60 21.42
C PRO A 532 16.28 -40.52 20.39
N ALA A 533 16.53 -41.64 19.71
CA ALA A 533 17.38 -41.69 18.52
C ALA A 533 16.70 -40.98 17.35
N GLY A 534 17.48 -40.50 16.37
CA GLY A 534 16.91 -39.85 15.18
C GLY A 534 15.92 -40.74 14.44
N ALA A 535 16.19 -42.04 14.36
CA ALA A 535 15.30 -43.06 13.76
C ALA A 535 13.91 -43.17 14.41
N GLU A 536 13.70 -42.63 15.62
CA GLU A 536 12.43 -42.64 16.36
C GLU A 536 11.65 -41.31 16.21
N ILE A 537 12.23 -40.32 15.51
CA ILE A 537 11.67 -38.97 15.35
C ILE A 537 11.24 -38.71 13.91
N THR A 538 9.99 -38.25 13.74
CA THR A 538 9.46 -37.65 12.51
C THR A 538 9.24 -36.17 12.77
N ALA A 539 9.77 -35.28 11.94
CA ALA A 539 9.55 -33.84 12.03
C ALA A 539 8.84 -33.33 10.78
N VAL A 540 7.73 -32.60 10.94
CA VAL A 540 7.01 -31.93 9.85
C VAL A 540 6.90 -30.45 10.15
N GLY A 541 7.29 -29.60 9.21
CA GLY A 541 7.34 -28.16 9.49
C GLY A 541 7.36 -27.23 8.29
N ASP A 542 7.54 -25.95 8.60
CA ASP A 542 7.58 -24.84 7.66
C ASP A 542 9.02 -24.37 7.35
N SER A 543 9.16 -23.17 6.79
CA SER A 543 10.44 -22.61 6.35
C SER A 543 11.45 -22.43 7.49
N VAL A 544 11.03 -22.26 8.74
CA VAL A 544 11.92 -22.12 9.91
C VAL A 544 12.52 -23.47 10.29
N MET A 545 11.72 -24.54 10.24
CA MET A 545 12.23 -25.91 10.37
C MET A 545 13.14 -26.27 9.19
N LEU A 546 12.79 -25.84 7.97
CA LEU A 546 13.57 -26.10 6.77
C LEU A 546 14.95 -25.44 6.82
N ALA A 547 15.03 -24.17 7.23
CA ALA A 547 16.29 -23.48 7.50
C ALA A 547 17.15 -24.27 8.49
N SER A 548 16.52 -24.80 9.55
CA SER A 548 17.17 -25.54 10.64
C SER A 548 17.40 -27.03 10.36
N SER A 549 16.96 -27.56 9.21
CA SER A 549 16.95 -29.00 8.88
C SER A 549 18.33 -29.66 9.04
N ALA A 550 19.38 -29.02 8.53
CA ALA A 550 20.75 -29.51 8.65
C ALA A 550 21.27 -29.52 10.11
N ALA A 551 20.79 -28.61 10.97
CA ALA A 551 21.14 -28.60 12.38
C ALA A 551 20.37 -29.68 13.17
N LEU A 552 19.09 -29.91 12.83
CA LEU A 552 18.29 -31.00 13.37
C LEU A 552 18.89 -32.37 13.01
N ASN A 553 19.27 -32.60 11.75
CA ASN A 553 19.90 -33.88 11.35
C ASN A 553 21.28 -34.10 12.01
N ARG A 554 22.07 -33.04 12.24
CA ARG A 554 23.30 -33.14 13.04
C ARG A 554 23.03 -33.43 14.52
N ARG A 555 21.90 -32.96 15.07
CA ARG A 555 21.52 -33.18 16.48
C ARG A 555 20.98 -34.59 16.70
N PHE A 556 20.14 -35.06 15.77
CA PHE A 556 19.43 -36.33 15.79
C PHE A 556 19.70 -37.10 14.48
N PRO A 557 20.89 -37.71 14.30
CA PRO A 557 21.21 -38.42 13.05
C PRO A 557 20.17 -39.48 12.70
N GLY A 558 19.61 -39.39 11.48
CA GLY A 558 18.54 -40.29 11.00
C GLY A 558 17.11 -39.83 11.29
N ILE A 559 16.92 -38.62 11.85
CA ILE A 559 15.62 -37.95 11.90
C ILE A 559 15.02 -37.82 10.50
N TYR A 560 13.74 -38.17 10.35
CA TYR A 560 12.99 -37.89 9.14
C TYR A 560 12.46 -36.46 9.23
N ILE A 561 12.77 -35.60 8.26
CA ILE A 561 12.31 -34.21 8.25
C ILE A 561 11.55 -33.96 6.95
N ASP A 562 10.29 -33.56 7.04
CA ASP A 562 9.56 -32.95 5.94
C ASP A 562 9.23 -31.50 6.30
N ALA A 563 10.11 -30.58 5.91
CA ALA A 563 9.88 -29.14 6.00
C ALA A 563 9.81 -28.51 4.60
N ALA A 564 9.00 -27.45 4.45
CA ALA A 564 8.79 -26.76 3.17
C ALA A 564 8.51 -25.26 3.33
N VAL A 565 8.91 -24.48 2.33
CA VAL A 565 8.65 -23.03 2.23
C VAL A 565 7.14 -22.77 2.22
N SER A 566 6.71 -21.71 2.91
CA SER A 566 5.31 -21.28 3.01
C SER A 566 4.31 -22.34 3.54
N ARG A 567 4.78 -23.43 4.17
CA ARG A 567 3.87 -24.45 4.69
C ARG A 567 3.06 -23.91 5.87
N HIS A 568 1.74 -23.94 5.70
CA HIS A 568 0.76 -23.75 6.76
C HIS A 568 0.26 -25.11 7.30
N TYR A 569 -0.43 -25.15 8.43
CA TYR A 569 -1.01 -26.37 9.03
C TYR A 569 -1.84 -27.23 8.05
N SER A 570 -2.60 -26.58 7.15
CA SER A 570 -3.37 -27.25 6.09
C SER A 570 -2.51 -27.96 5.04
N GLY A 571 -1.27 -27.49 4.83
CA GLY A 571 -0.28 -28.17 3.98
C GLY A 571 0.45 -29.31 4.71
N ALA A 572 0.38 -29.37 6.04
CA ALA A 572 0.94 -30.46 6.84
C ALA A 572 -0.06 -31.61 7.07
N GLU A 573 -1.38 -31.34 7.13
CA GLU A 573 -2.44 -32.36 7.23
C GLU A 573 -2.27 -33.53 6.21
N PRO A 574 -2.09 -33.32 4.89
CA PRO A 574 -1.91 -34.41 3.94
C PRO A 574 -0.56 -35.15 4.09
N VAL A 575 0.51 -34.44 4.47
CA VAL A 575 1.84 -35.04 4.69
C VAL A 575 1.79 -36.00 5.89
N LEU A 576 1.16 -35.59 6.98
CA LEU A 576 1.02 -36.44 8.17
C LEU A 576 0.15 -37.66 7.89
N ALA A 577 -0.93 -37.51 7.12
CA ALA A 577 -1.79 -38.62 6.73
C ALA A 577 -1.08 -39.63 5.81
N ASP A 578 -0.23 -39.17 4.89
CA ASP A 578 0.57 -40.06 4.02
C ASP A 578 1.66 -40.81 4.81
N LEU A 579 2.35 -40.12 5.73
CA LEU A 579 3.32 -40.75 6.63
C LEU A 579 2.69 -41.79 7.57
N GLU A 580 1.46 -41.55 8.04
CA GLU A 580 0.69 -42.53 8.82
C GLU A 580 0.27 -43.73 7.96
N ALA A 581 -0.31 -43.48 6.77
CA ALA A 581 -0.79 -44.52 5.86
C ALA A 581 0.34 -45.42 5.31
N THR A 582 1.55 -44.88 5.16
CA THR A 582 2.76 -45.61 4.72
C THR A 582 3.54 -46.24 5.87
N GLY A 583 3.13 -46.06 7.13
CA GLY A 583 3.83 -46.58 8.31
C GLY A 583 5.18 -45.90 8.59
N GLN A 584 5.42 -44.71 8.03
CA GLN A 584 6.65 -43.93 8.20
C GLN A 584 6.59 -42.95 9.39
N LEU A 585 5.40 -42.72 9.97
CA LEU A 585 5.20 -41.90 11.17
C LEU A 585 5.78 -42.60 12.42
N ARG A 586 6.80 -42.01 13.04
CA ARG A 586 7.54 -42.57 14.19
C ARG A 586 6.96 -42.11 15.54
N GLU A 587 7.39 -42.71 16.66
CA GLU A 587 6.84 -42.44 18.01
C GLU A 587 6.83 -40.94 18.37
N PHE A 588 7.93 -40.23 18.10
CA PHE A 588 8.07 -38.82 18.41
C PHE A 588 7.78 -37.96 17.17
N VAL A 589 6.72 -37.17 17.21
CA VAL A 589 6.27 -36.33 16.08
C VAL A 589 6.48 -34.86 16.43
N VAL A 590 7.45 -34.22 15.79
CA VAL A 590 7.76 -32.78 15.95
C VAL A 590 7.01 -31.98 14.89
N LEU A 591 6.17 -31.03 15.30
CA LEU A 591 5.45 -30.12 14.41
C LEU A 591 5.99 -28.69 14.56
N GLY A 592 6.75 -28.23 13.58
CA GLY A 592 7.28 -26.86 13.53
C GLY A 592 6.52 -26.01 12.53
N LEU A 593 5.35 -25.53 12.95
CA LEU A 593 4.38 -24.83 12.11
C LEU A 593 3.89 -23.58 12.84
N GLY A 594 3.38 -22.61 12.08
CA GLY A 594 2.77 -21.40 12.61
C GLY A 594 3.48 -20.11 12.21
N THR A 595 4.64 -20.21 11.55
CA THR A 595 5.30 -19.07 10.92
C THR A 595 4.44 -18.48 9.80
N ASN A 596 3.71 -19.35 9.07
CA ASN A 596 2.78 -18.95 8.01
C ASN A 596 1.34 -18.76 8.53
N GLY A 597 1.19 -18.32 9.79
CA GLY A 597 -0.09 -18.05 10.43
C GLY A 597 -0.63 -19.18 11.31
N GLN A 598 -1.60 -18.82 12.17
CA GLN A 598 -2.27 -19.68 13.15
C GLN A 598 -3.12 -20.80 12.50
N ALA A 599 -3.21 -21.94 13.18
CA ALA A 599 -4.05 -23.04 12.70
C ALA A 599 -5.54 -22.66 12.75
N PHE A 600 -6.33 -23.25 11.86
CA PHE A 600 -7.75 -22.90 11.73
C PHE A 600 -8.58 -23.48 12.88
N PRO A 601 -9.80 -22.97 13.15
CA PRO A 601 -10.67 -23.51 14.19
C PRO A 601 -10.82 -25.05 14.12
N GLY A 602 -10.42 -25.71 15.21
CA GLY A 602 -10.42 -27.16 15.35
C GLY A 602 -9.31 -27.92 14.60
N GLN A 603 -8.48 -27.27 13.77
CA GLN A 603 -7.47 -27.92 12.93
C GLN A 603 -6.41 -28.68 13.75
N LEU A 604 -5.78 -28.05 14.74
CA LEU A 604 -4.87 -28.72 15.69
C LEU A 604 -5.51 -29.95 16.36
N THR A 605 -6.82 -29.90 16.64
CA THR A 605 -7.53 -31.06 17.21
C THR A 605 -7.76 -32.17 16.20
N ARG A 606 -7.99 -31.84 14.92
CA ARG A 606 -8.08 -32.85 13.85
C ARG A 606 -6.72 -33.48 13.57
N MET A 607 -5.69 -32.67 13.34
CA MET A 607 -4.31 -33.12 13.13
C MET A 607 -3.84 -34.08 14.22
N ILE A 608 -3.86 -33.64 15.48
CA ILE A 608 -3.33 -34.43 16.61
C ILE A 608 -4.22 -35.64 16.95
N ARG A 609 -5.50 -35.64 16.56
CA ARG A 609 -6.35 -36.84 16.64
C ARG A 609 -6.04 -37.82 15.50
N GLY A 610 -5.71 -37.32 14.31
CA GLY A 610 -5.29 -38.10 13.15
C GLY A 610 -4.12 -39.01 13.52
N LEU A 611 -3.03 -38.41 14.02
CA LEU A 611 -1.82 -39.09 14.50
C LEU A 611 -2.03 -40.22 15.54
N GLY A 612 -3.24 -40.44 16.05
CA GLY A 612 -3.52 -41.46 17.04
C GLY A 612 -2.95 -41.17 18.43
N ARG A 613 -3.12 -42.13 19.35
CA ARG A 613 -2.74 -41.98 20.78
C ARG A 613 -1.38 -42.58 21.12
N GLY A 614 -0.75 -43.31 20.19
CA GLY A 614 0.57 -43.93 20.37
C GLY A 614 1.73 -42.95 20.22
N HIS A 615 1.49 -41.78 19.62
CA HIS A 615 2.53 -40.80 19.30
C HIS A 615 2.61 -39.68 20.34
N LYS A 616 3.85 -39.27 20.62
CA LYS A 616 4.17 -38.12 21.47
C LYS A 616 4.41 -36.92 20.56
N VAL A 617 3.61 -35.86 20.72
CA VAL A 617 3.63 -34.71 19.80
C VAL A 617 4.37 -33.54 20.45
N ILE A 618 5.35 -32.98 19.74
CA ILE A 618 6.13 -31.82 20.18
C ILE A 618 5.76 -30.65 19.25
N LEU A 619 5.11 -29.63 19.80
CA LEU A 619 4.73 -28.43 19.05
C LEU A 619 5.81 -27.35 19.24
N VAL A 620 6.49 -26.95 18.17
CA VAL A 620 7.47 -25.86 18.22
C VAL A 620 6.71 -24.52 18.22
N VAL A 621 6.90 -23.72 19.26
CA VAL A 621 6.23 -22.42 19.39
C VAL A 621 6.92 -21.41 18.47
N PRO A 622 6.25 -20.87 17.42
CA PRO A 622 6.89 -20.02 16.42
C PRO A 622 7.24 -18.63 16.98
N PHE A 623 8.18 -17.95 16.32
CA PHE A 623 8.64 -16.60 16.65
C PHE A 623 8.61 -15.70 15.43
N GLY A 624 8.36 -14.41 15.65
CA GLY A 624 8.57 -13.36 14.66
C GLY A 624 7.60 -12.19 14.81
N PRO A 625 7.97 -11.00 14.32
CA PRO A 625 7.12 -9.80 14.37
C PRO A 625 5.99 -9.81 13.33
N VAL A 626 5.98 -10.79 12.42
CA VAL A 626 5.02 -10.87 11.31
C VAL A 626 3.61 -11.21 11.80
N ASP A 627 2.62 -10.47 11.31
CA ASP A 627 1.20 -10.66 11.63
C ASP A 627 0.76 -12.13 11.44
N GLY A 628 0.12 -12.70 12.46
CA GLY A 628 -0.31 -14.09 12.50
C GLY A 628 0.61 -15.01 13.33
N ILE A 629 1.91 -14.71 13.43
CA ILE A 629 2.85 -15.53 14.22
C ILE A 629 2.58 -15.40 15.74
N PRO A 630 2.41 -14.19 16.32
CA PRO A 630 2.05 -14.06 17.73
C PRO A 630 0.79 -14.84 18.12
N GLN A 631 -0.23 -14.80 17.27
CA GLN A 631 -1.50 -15.47 17.50
C GLN A 631 -1.35 -17.00 17.37
N ALA A 632 -0.53 -17.49 16.44
CA ALA A 632 -0.15 -18.90 16.35
C ALA A 632 0.55 -19.40 17.62
N ALA A 633 1.52 -18.63 18.14
CA ALA A 633 2.22 -18.96 19.37
C ALA A 633 1.29 -19.04 20.59
N GLN A 634 0.39 -18.05 20.75
CA GLN A 634 -0.66 -18.08 21.80
C GLN A 634 -1.57 -19.30 21.66
N GLN A 635 -1.94 -19.65 20.43
CA GLN A 635 -2.80 -20.80 20.16
C GLN A 635 -2.16 -22.11 20.61
N LEU A 636 -0.87 -22.35 20.32
CA LEU A 636 -0.15 -23.55 20.75
C LEU A 636 -0.01 -23.63 22.27
N ILE A 637 0.35 -22.52 22.93
CA ILE A 637 0.46 -22.43 24.39
C ILE A 637 -0.89 -22.66 25.08
N ALA A 638 -2.00 -22.18 24.49
CA ALA A 638 -3.35 -22.43 25.00
C ALA A 638 -3.85 -23.87 24.73
N TYR A 639 -3.34 -24.51 23.69
CA TYR A 639 -3.73 -25.85 23.26
C TYR A 639 -3.12 -26.96 24.14
N VAL A 640 -1.81 -26.86 24.46
CA VAL A 640 -1.08 -27.93 25.18
C VAL A 640 -1.67 -28.23 26.56
N LYS A 641 -2.19 -27.20 27.25
CA LYS A 641 -2.75 -27.28 28.63
C LYS A 641 -3.90 -28.27 28.81
N ARG A 642 -4.41 -28.87 27.72
CA ARG A 642 -5.57 -29.78 27.70
C ARG A 642 -5.26 -31.14 27.06
N ARG A 643 -3.98 -31.48 26.86
CA ARG A 643 -3.53 -32.68 26.11
C ARG A 643 -2.33 -33.36 26.79
N PRO A 644 -2.44 -34.60 27.28
CA PRO A 644 -1.37 -35.24 28.06
C PRO A 644 -0.22 -35.82 27.23
N ASN A 645 -0.40 -36.02 25.91
CA ASN A 645 0.62 -36.55 24.99
C ASN A 645 1.22 -35.46 24.07
N VAL A 646 1.07 -34.19 24.45
CA VAL A 646 1.51 -33.03 23.65
C VAL A 646 2.42 -32.16 24.53
N TYR A 647 3.54 -31.74 23.97
CA TYR A 647 4.61 -31.01 24.63
C TYR A 647 5.00 -29.79 23.79
N LEU A 648 5.69 -28.80 24.39
CA LEU A 648 6.13 -27.60 23.68
C LEU A 648 7.66 -27.57 23.53
N ALA A 649 8.13 -27.23 22.32
CA ALA A 649 9.50 -26.83 22.08
C ALA A 649 9.58 -25.28 22.11
N PRO A 650 10.34 -24.67 23.04
CA PRO A 650 10.28 -23.23 23.34
C PRO A 650 11.10 -22.37 22.37
N TRP A 651 10.93 -22.57 21.05
CA TRP A 651 11.66 -21.79 20.05
C TRP A 651 11.37 -20.29 20.20
N CYS A 652 10.12 -19.89 20.45
CA CYS A 652 9.80 -18.49 20.71
C CYS A 652 10.63 -17.82 21.81
N SER A 653 10.79 -18.47 22.97
CA SER A 653 11.55 -17.91 24.08
C SER A 653 13.02 -17.72 23.68
N ILE A 654 13.61 -18.75 23.06
CA ILE A 654 15.01 -18.77 22.67
C ILE A 654 15.28 -17.77 21.52
N ALA A 655 14.41 -17.70 20.52
CA ALA A 655 14.53 -16.74 19.42
C ALA A 655 14.41 -15.28 19.89
N ALA A 656 13.57 -15.01 20.90
CA ALA A 656 13.43 -13.69 21.50
C ALA A 656 14.69 -13.23 22.24
N ASP A 657 15.39 -14.14 22.92
CA ASP A 657 16.68 -13.88 23.59
C ASP A 657 17.85 -13.77 22.58
N HIS A 658 17.68 -14.35 21.38
CA HIS A 658 18.71 -14.46 20.34
C HIS A 658 18.32 -13.80 19.01
N GLN A 659 17.65 -12.63 19.04
CA GLN A 659 17.18 -11.94 17.83
C GLN A 659 18.30 -11.57 16.84
N ALA A 660 19.53 -11.36 17.31
CA ALA A 660 20.70 -11.12 16.46
C ALA A 660 21.13 -12.35 15.63
N ASP A 661 20.65 -13.54 15.97
CA ASP A 661 20.86 -14.79 15.24
C ASP A 661 19.69 -15.13 14.29
N LEU A 662 18.79 -14.17 14.03
CA LEU A 662 17.72 -14.26 13.04
C LEU A 662 18.09 -13.47 11.77
N GLY A 663 17.41 -13.80 10.67
CA GLY A 663 17.45 -13.06 9.42
C GLY A 663 16.70 -11.74 9.50
N ALA A 664 16.82 -10.95 8.44
CA ALA A 664 16.26 -9.60 8.37
C ALA A 664 14.72 -9.55 8.54
N ASP A 665 14.03 -10.66 8.25
CA ASP A 665 12.60 -10.82 8.49
C ASP A 665 12.21 -11.01 9.97
N GLY A 666 13.19 -11.13 10.87
CA GLY A 666 12.98 -11.41 12.30
C GLY A 666 12.37 -12.79 12.56
N VAL A 667 12.47 -13.72 11.60
CA VAL A 667 11.77 -15.01 11.59
C VAL A 667 12.73 -16.18 11.36
N HIS A 668 13.55 -16.13 10.30
CA HIS A 668 14.36 -17.29 9.93
C HIS A 668 15.70 -17.32 10.70
N PRO A 669 16.06 -18.42 11.37
CA PRO A 669 17.35 -18.52 12.04
C PRO A 669 18.53 -18.53 11.05
N LEU A 670 19.59 -17.80 11.39
CA LEU A 670 20.86 -17.76 10.68
C LEU A 670 22.01 -18.15 11.62
N GLY A 671 23.17 -18.52 11.06
CA GLY A 671 24.40 -18.71 11.83
C GLY A 671 24.22 -19.62 13.08
N PRO A 672 24.50 -19.12 14.31
CA PRO A 672 24.23 -19.82 15.56
C PRO A 672 22.76 -20.22 15.79
N GLY A 673 21.80 -19.39 15.36
CA GLY A 673 20.35 -19.59 15.54
C GLY A 673 19.84 -20.92 14.99
N LEU A 674 20.48 -21.42 13.93
CA LEU A 674 20.19 -22.76 13.38
C LEU A 674 20.36 -23.87 14.42
N ARG A 675 21.31 -23.73 15.34
CA ARG A 675 21.51 -24.68 16.45
C ARG A 675 20.48 -24.49 17.55
N PHE A 676 20.14 -23.24 17.87
CA PHE A 676 19.15 -22.90 18.88
C PHE A 676 17.75 -23.43 18.57
N TYR A 677 17.36 -23.50 17.29
CA TYR A 677 16.13 -24.22 16.90
C TYR A 677 16.19 -25.71 17.24
N ALA A 678 17.33 -26.37 17.02
CA ALA A 678 17.53 -27.77 17.41
C ALA A 678 17.60 -27.96 18.93
N ASP A 679 18.08 -26.96 19.69
CA ASP A 679 18.03 -26.93 21.16
C ASP A 679 16.57 -26.84 21.66
N ALA A 680 15.74 -26.00 21.03
CA ALA A 680 14.31 -25.92 21.35
C ALA A 680 13.60 -27.27 21.14
N VAL A 681 13.86 -27.93 20.01
CA VAL A 681 13.32 -29.27 19.71
C VAL A 681 13.82 -30.31 20.71
N GLU A 682 15.10 -30.25 21.12
CA GLU A 682 15.64 -31.13 22.17
C GLU A 682 14.91 -30.97 23.51
N GLN A 683 14.63 -29.73 23.93
CA GLN A 683 13.88 -29.47 25.17
C GLN A 683 12.44 -30.00 25.10
N GLY A 684 11.78 -29.92 23.93
CA GLY A 684 10.47 -30.53 23.71
C GLY A 684 10.49 -32.06 23.75
N LEU A 685 11.54 -32.68 23.19
CA LEU A 685 11.72 -34.14 23.21
C LEU A 685 12.03 -34.67 24.62
N ARG A 686 12.78 -33.94 25.45
CA ARG A 686 13.04 -34.32 26.86
C ARG A 686 11.74 -34.40 27.66
N GLN A 687 10.88 -33.38 27.55
CA GLN A 687 9.53 -33.39 28.17
C GLN A 687 8.71 -34.62 27.74
N ALA A 688 8.79 -35.02 26.46
CA ALA A 688 8.09 -36.17 25.92
C ALA A 688 8.66 -37.52 26.41
N VAL A 689 9.97 -37.62 26.64
CA VAL A 689 10.59 -38.79 27.26
C VAL A 689 10.19 -38.88 28.74
N ASP A 690 10.29 -37.78 29.49
CA ASP A 690 10.00 -37.72 30.93
C ASP A 690 8.50 -37.78 31.26
N GLY A 691 7.64 -37.60 30.25
CA GLY A 691 6.18 -37.53 30.41
C GLY A 691 5.67 -36.27 31.11
N ARG A 692 6.51 -35.24 31.23
CA ARG A 692 6.24 -34.00 31.99
C ARG A 692 6.33 -32.79 31.07
N ALA A 693 5.19 -32.20 30.73
CA ALA A 693 5.14 -30.92 30.02
C ALA A 693 5.57 -29.77 30.94
N ASP A 694 6.36 -28.84 30.42
CA ASP A 694 6.78 -27.64 31.16
C ASP A 694 5.72 -26.53 31.03
N PRO A 695 5.02 -26.15 32.13
CA PRO A 695 4.02 -25.09 32.10
C PRO A 695 4.63 -23.67 32.12
N SER A 696 5.95 -23.55 32.31
CA SER A 696 6.66 -22.27 32.38
C SER A 696 7.00 -21.68 31.01
N ILE A 697 6.95 -22.49 29.95
CA ILE A 697 7.19 -22.06 28.56
C ILE A 697 6.23 -20.93 28.21
N ARG A 698 6.81 -19.74 27.97
CA ARG A 698 6.12 -18.52 27.57
C ARG A 698 6.80 -17.94 26.34
N CYS A 699 5.98 -17.38 25.47
CA CYS A 699 6.42 -16.62 24.31
C CYS A 699 6.29 -15.13 24.66
N PRO A 700 7.39 -14.34 24.65
CA PRO A 700 7.28 -12.88 24.69
C PRO A 700 6.70 -12.41 23.35
N LEU A 701 5.58 -11.68 23.42
CA LEU A 701 4.70 -11.34 22.31
C LEU A 701 4.22 -9.89 22.42
#